data_AF-A0A085MAI2-F1
#
_entry.id   AF-A0A085MAI2-F1
#
_cell.length_a   1.000
_cell.length_b   1.000
_cell.length_c   1.000
_cell.angle_alpha   90.00
_cell.angle_beta   90.00
_cell.angle_gamma   90.00
#
_symmetry.space_group_name_H-M   'P 1'
#
loop_
_entity.id
_entity.type
_entity.pdbx_description
1 polymer ?
#
loop_
_entity_poly.entity_id
_entity_poly.type
_entity_poly.pdbx_seq_one_letter_code
_entity_poly.pdbx_strand_id
1 'polypeptide(L)'
;MGESGSSAFDELNLDYRVLKAIAKLGWKKPTLIQEKAIPLSLAGRDVVARAKTGSGKTAAFAIPLIEKVIQAKQAHRTQCIRGLVIAPTKELASQLCEHINSLAMYASGDVTCVDLIKMDHLSSQKILLRSQPDVIVSTPSKLLDQLKEGNIRLSDSLEFLVADEADMLLSFGYESELREILRYLPKTYQAFLTSATLNDDVLALKKLLLHNPVILKLNESQLPSSAQLTQYHVNCTEEEKFVILCAMFKLKLIKGKTIIFVQTIDRCFKLKLFLGLFGVQAIILNSELPVNSRWHIVQQFSKGLYSVLIASDEVVLENPAHKKREQATLRPKEKESSVSRGIDFNNVSNVINFDFPKTVEEYVHRVGRTARAWNQGTALSFSTEHEARYVARVKKVLAKQFDDSEFLKPYRISMEELDSFRYRCSDALHSVTSLAVREARLKEIKEEALKSDKLKSYFAKNPHDLRLIRHDKPIQPQKGLQHLKHVPDYIDAFVCGLDVGLRIYNSDPLVELASLDQEVTGSVKLCIMLHRTNLIALVGGGPRQKFSDHSVMIWDDDKKCFVAEFAFPSEVLSLKMSHAKLVVVLRKQVHVFSFPGTPTKLVSLETRENPHGLCALSADLTMEYLAFPGYRTGSVQLTNLKLLSRSSSASPSVINAHDSELACISLNCQGSLLATASERGTLIRIFSTQKKTKLLEVRRGSDPASIYSIRFNSESSFISVTSDKGTVHVFAIKDPSLNRRSTFHKVGIMGAYVESLWATAKYSLNSDSECFCGFGRGSTLIVVSVDGSYHKLAYNVNGTCSLLECDSFLNVGDDNEFWNSYKR
;
A
#
# COMPACT_ATOMS: atom_id res chain seq x y z
N MET A 1 39.05 33.42 -28.87
CA MET A 1 37.95 33.31 -29.86
C MET A 1 37.52 31.86 -29.88
N GLY A 2 36.39 31.55 -29.26
CA GLY A 2 35.80 30.21 -29.21
C GLY A 2 34.32 30.35 -29.50
N GLU A 3 33.82 29.55 -30.43
CA GLU A 3 32.55 29.69 -31.14
C GLU A 3 31.35 29.93 -30.21
N SER A 4 30.77 31.12 -30.30
CA SER A 4 29.46 31.46 -29.75
C SER A 4 28.38 30.78 -30.61
N GLY A 5 28.04 29.53 -30.28
CA GLY A 5 26.84 28.90 -30.81
C GLY A 5 25.62 29.74 -30.41
N SER A 6 24.99 30.38 -31.40
CA SER A 6 23.74 31.13 -31.22
C SER A 6 22.71 30.25 -30.49
N SER A 7 22.21 30.74 -29.36
CA SER A 7 21.14 30.09 -28.63
C SER A 7 19.82 30.34 -29.39
N ALA A 8 18.91 29.36 -29.42
CA ALA A 8 17.59 29.55 -30.05
C ALA A 8 16.74 30.65 -29.38
N PHE A 9 17.16 31.16 -28.21
CA PHE A 9 16.57 32.35 -27.59
C PHE A 9 17.07 33.66 -28.20
N ASP A 10 18.22 33.67 -28.87
CA ASP A 10 18.79 34.87 -29.51
C ASP A 10 17.92 35.32 -30.68
N GLU A 11 17.21 34.38 -31.33
CA GLU A 11 16.24 34.65 -32.41
C GLU A 11 14.98 35.41 -31.93
N LEU A 12 14.74 35.47 -30.62
CA LEU A 12 13.57 36.14 -30.04
C LEU A 12 13.80 37.65 -29.79
N ASN A 13 14.98 38.20 -30.12
CA ASN A 13 15.34 39.62 -29.97
C ASN A 13 15.07 40.18 -28.56
N LEU A 14 15.46 39.43 -27.52
CA LEU A 14 15.29 39.83 -26.11
C LEU A 14 16.44 40.73 -25.62
N ASP A 15 16.23 41.51 -24.55
CA ASP A 15 17.31 42.28 -23.91
C ASP A 15 18.45 41.35 -23.44
N TYR A 16 19.69 41.78 -23.63
CA TYR A 16 20.89 40.99 -23.32
C TYR A 16 20.94 40.52 -21.86
N ARG A 17 20.33 41.25 -20.92
CA ARG A 17 20.28 40.89 -19.50
C ARG A 17 19.34 39.73 -19.25
N VAL A 18 18.23 39.67 -19.98
CA VAL A 18 17.28 38.55 -19.93
C VAL A 18 17.93 37.31 -20.53
N LEU A 19 18.61 37.44 -21.69
CA LEU A 19 19.38 36.34 -22.29
C LEU A 19 20.47 35.80 -21.35
N LYS A 20 21.19 36.69 -20.66
CA LYS A 20 22.20 36.31 -19.66
C LYS A 20 21.59 35.56 -18.46
N ALA A 21 20.39 35.95 -18.03
CA ALA A 21 19.66 35.23 -16.96
C ALA A 21 19.23 33.83 -17.42
N ILE A 22 18.68 33.71 -18.63
CA ILE A 22 18.27 32.44 -19.26
C ILE A 22 19.48 31.48 -19.36
N ALA A 23 20.63 31.98 -19.81
CA ALA A 23 21.86 31.20 -19.89
C ALA A 23 22.32 30.69 -18.50
N LYS A 24 22.23 31.52 -17.46
CA LYS A 24 22.56 31.13 -16.08
C LYS A 24 21.60 30.09 -15.49
N LEU A 25 20.33 30.15 -15.86
CA LEU A 25 19.32 29.14 -15.49
C LEU A 25 19.51 27.82 -16.24
N GLY A 26 20.46 27.74 -17.19
CA GLY A 26 20.81 26.52 -17.91
C GLY A 26 19.84 26.16 -19.04
N TRP A 27 19.01 27.10 -19.50
CA TRP A 27 18.02 26.84 -20.54
C TRP A 27 18.66 26.90 -21.93
N LYS A 28 18.81 25.74 -22.57
CA LYS A 28 19.49 25.64 -23.88
C LYS A 28 18.61 26.04 -25.07
N LYS A 29 17.30 25.76 -25.00
CA LYS A 29 16.32 26.03 -26.06
C LYS A 29 14.95 26.39 -25.45
N PRO A 30 14.16 27.26 -26.10
CA PRO A 30 12.80 27.56 -25.66
C PRO A 30 11.92 26.31 -25.76
N THR A 31 10.99 26.15 -24.82
CA THR A 31 9.93 25.14 -24.94
C THR A 31 8.94 25.56 -26.04
N LEU A 32 8.15 24.62 -26.58
CA LEU A 32 7.18 24.90 -27.64
C LEU A 32 6.21 26.04 -27.27
N ILE A 33 5.81 26.12 -26.00
CA ILE A 33 4.95 27.21 -25.52
C ILE A 33 5.69 28.54 -25.46
N GLN A 34 6.97 28.55 -25.06
CA GLN A 34 7.78 29.76 -25.04
C GLN A 34 8.01 30.28 -26.46
N GLU A 35 8.40 29.41 -27.39
CA GLU A 35 8.68 29.74 -28.79
C GLU A 35 7.48 30.38 -29.49
N LYS A 36 6.25 29.90 -29.21
CA LYS A 36 5.03 30.45 -29.83
C LYS A 36 4.43 31.62 -29.06
N ALA A 37 4.45 31.60 -27.73
CA ALA A 37 3.77 32.60 -26.92
C ALA A 37 4.56 33.89 -26.73
N ILE A 38 5.90 33.82 -26.61
CA ILE A 38 6.74 34.99 -26.36
C ILE A 38 6.60 36.01 -27.50
N PRO A 39 6.75 35.65 -28.80
CA PRO A 39 6.61 36.63 -29.89
C PRO A 39 5.22 37.27 -29.96
N LEU A 40 4.17 36.48 -29.72
CA LEU A 40 2.78 36.99 -29.72
C LEU A 40 2.53 37.98 -28.58
N SER A 41 3.10 37.70 -27.41
CA SER A 41 2.97 38.57 -26.26
C SER A 41 3.80 39.86 -26.40
N LEU A 42 5.02 39.78 -26.96
CA LEU A 42 5.83 40.97 -27.27
C LEU A 42 5.17 41.87 -28.32
N ALA A 43 4.44 41.30 -29.28
CA ALA A 43 3.61 42.06 -30.24
C ALA A 43 2.38 42.74 -29.61
N GLY A 44 2.19 42.64 -28.29
CA GLY A 44 1.10 43.29 -27.56
C GLY A 44 -0.26 42.59 -27.68
N ARG A 45 -0.32 41.34 -28.15
CA ARG A 45 -1.57 40.58 -28.26
C ARG A 45 -1.92 39.93 -26.93
N ASP A 46 -3.21 39.88 -26.62
CA ASP A 46 -3.74 39.05 -25.54
C ASP A 46 -3.56 37.57 -25.86
N VAL A 47 -3.11 36.78 -24.88
CA VAL A 47 -2.78 35.36 -25.09
C VAL A 47 -3.51 34.48 -24.09
N VAL A 48 -4.16 33.43 -24.60
CA VAL A 48 -4.64 32.30 -23.80
C VAL A 48 -3.78 31.09 -24.14
N ALA A 49 -2.92 30.70 -23.21
CA ALA A 49 -1.99 29.59 -23.35
C ALA A 49 -2.50 28.34 -22.64
N ARG A 50 -2.90 27.34 -23.42
CA ARG A 50 -3.21 26.00 -22.89
C ARG A 50 -2.00 25.10 -23.02
N ALA A 51 -1.42 24.72 -21.89
CA ALA A 51 -0.32 23.77 -21.84
C ALA A 51 -0.27 23.02 -20.48
N LYS A 52 0.31 21.82 -20.48
CA LYS A 52 0.45 21.00 -19.26
C LYS A 52 1.33 21.67 -18.21
N THR A 53 1.16 21.34 -16.94
CA THR A 53 2.05 21.77 -15.87
C THR A 53 3.49 21.30 -16.16
N GLY A 54 4.48 22.17 -15.94
CA GLY A 54 5.88 21.87 -16.28
C GLY A 54 6.28 22.10 -17.75
N SER A 55 5.40 22.56 -18.62
CA SER A 55 5.72 22.94 -20.02
C SER A 55 6.50 24.25 -20.16
N GLY A 56 6.77 24.96 -19.06
CA GLY A 56 7.47 26.24 -19.07
C GLY A 56 6.57 27.48 -19.24
N LYS A 57 5.28 27.37 -18.88
CA LYS A 57 4.26 28.45 -18.96
C LYS A 57 4.69 29.73 -18.23
N THR A 58 5.30 29.58 -17.06
CA THR A 58 5.76 30.72 -16.24
C THR A 58 6.71 31.62 -17.02
N ALA A 59 7.73 31.04 -17.67
CA ALA A 59 8.66 31.82 -18.48
C ALA A 59 8.00 32.44 -19.72
N ALA A 60 6.99 31.77 -20.28
CA ALA A 60 6.29 32.23 -21.48
C ALA A 60 5.57 33.58 -21.28
N PHE A 61 5.09 33.88 -20.07
CA PHE A 61 4.56 35.20 -19.73
C PHE A 61 5.56 36.09 -18.97
N ALA A 62 6.48 35.52 -18.19
CA ALA A 62 7.42 36.29 -17.38
C ALA A 62 8.47 37.02 -18.23
N ILE A 63 8.97 36.39 -19.31
CA ILE A 63 9.92 37.01 -20.24
C ILE A 63 9.33 38.27 -20.91
N PRO A 64 8.16 38.21 -21.58
CA PRO A 64 7.58 39.41 -22.20
C PRO A 64 7.16 40.47 -21.17
N LEU A 65 6.77 40.07 -19.96
CA LEU A 65 6.49 41.01 -18.87
C LEU A 65 7.75 41.81 -18.47
N ILE A 66 8.87 41.12 -18.23
CA ILE A 66 10.15 41.76 -17.85
C ILE A 66 10.65 42.68 -18.98
N GLU A 67 10.57 42.20 -20.23
CA GLU A 67 11.01 42.94 -21.42
C GLU A 67 10.21 44.25 -21.58
N LYS A 68 8.89 44.20 -21.40
CA LYS A 68 8.03 45.40 -21.44
C LYS A 68 8.37 46.42 -20.36
N VAL A 69 8.63 45.97 -19.13
CA VAL A 69 9.04 46.86 -18.04
C VAL A 69 10.36 47.55 -18.37
N ILE A 70 11.34 46.80 -18.90
CA ILE A 70 12.64 47.34 -19.32
C ILE A 70 12.46 48.40 -20.41
N GLN A 71 11.71 48.09 -21.47
CA GLN A 71 11.47 49.00 -22.60
C GLN A 71 10.73 50.26 -22.15
N ALA A 72 9.73 50.12 -21.29
CA ALA A 72 8.98 51.24 -20.73
C ALA A 72 9.88 52.17 -19.90
N LYS A 73 10.80 51.62 -19.09
CA LYS A 73 11.78 52.43 -18.32
C LYS A 73 12.83 53.11 -19.17
N GLN A 74 13.25 52.48 -20.27
CA GLN A 74 14.16 53.09 -21.24
C GLN A 74 13.50 54.28 -21.95
N ALA A 75 12.21 54.18 -22.28
CA ALA A 75 11.45 55.27 -22.87
C ALA A 75 11.12 56.38 -21.85
N HIS A 76 10.65 56.00 -20.66
CA HIS A 76 10.20 56.90 -19.60
C HIS A 76 10.66 56.39 -18.23
N ARG A 77 11.49 57.16 -17.52
CA ARG A 77 12.03 56.80 -16.18
C ARG A 77 11.00 56.91 -15.04
N THR A 78 9.71 56.85 -15.33
CA THR A 78 8.67 56.85 -14.29
C THR A 78 8.64 55.50 -13.59
N GLN A 79 8.68 55.53 -12.26
CA GLN A 79 8.49 54.36 -11.42
C GLN A 79 7.00 54.20 -11.16
N CYS A 80 6.42 53.07 -11.56
CA CYS A 80 5.01 52.74 -11.38
C CYS A 80 4.79 51.24 -11.53
N ILE A 81 3.66 50.75 -11.05
CA ILE A 81 3.28 49.33 -11.18
C ILE A 81 2.75 49.09 -12.59
N ARG A 82 3.55 48.40 -13.41
CA ARG A 82 3.22 48.07 -14.82
C ARG A 82 2.72 46.64 -15.00
N GLY A 83 3.12 45.73 -14.10
CA GLY A 83 2.78 44.31 -14.16
C GLY A 83 2.01 43.81 -12.96
N LEU A 84 0.94 43.04 -13.20
CA LEU A 84 0.19 42.33 -12.17
C LEU A 84 0.09 40.84 -12.51
N VAL A 85 0.50 39.98 -11.60
CA VAL A 85 0.40 38.52 -11.73
C VAL A 85 -0.51 37.99 -10.63
N ILE A 86 -1.63 37.42 -11.03
CA ILE A 86 -2.62 36.82 -10.14
C ILE A 86 -2.46 35.30 -10.18
N ALA A 87 -2.30 34.71 -8.99
CA ALA A 87 -2.26 33.27 -8.81
C ALA A 87 -3.35 32.79 -7.83
N PRO A 88 -3.86 31.56 -7.99
CA PRO A 88 -4.91 30.99 -7.15
C PRO A 88 -4.47 30.71 -5.71
N THR A 89 -3.18 30.54 -5.44
CA THR A 89 -2.67 30.21 -4.09
C THR A 89 -1.51 31.10 -3.68
N LYS A 90 -1.29 31.17 -2.35
CA LYS A 90 -0.21 31.93 -1.74
C LYS A 90 1.17 31.46 -2.19
N GLU A 91 1.35 30.15 -2.29
CA GLU A 91 2.62 29.51 -2.59
C GLU A 91 2.94 29.61 -4.08
N LEU A 92 1.93 29.47 -4.93
CA LEU A 92 2.11 29.66 -6.37
C LEU A 92 2.51 31.12 -6.64
N ALA A 93 1.86 32.09 -5.99
CA ALA A 93 2.29 33.48 -6.05
C ALA A 93 3.75 33.67 -5.58
N SER A 94 4.16 33.08 -4.45
CA SER A 94 5.55 33.13 -4.00
C SER A 94 6.52 32.49 -5.00
N GLN A 95 6.19 31.32 -5.57
CA GLN A 95 7.01 30.63 -6.57
C GLN A 95 7.12 31.44 -7.87
N LEU A 96 6.04 32.08 -8.30
CA LEU A 96 6.03 32.94 -9.47
C LEU A 96 6.92 34.18 -9.24
N CYS A 97 6.83 34.80 -8.07
CA CYS A 97 7.68 35.93 -7.71
C CYS A 97 9.16 35.55 -7.68
N GLU A 98 9.52 34.38 -7.13
CA GLU A 98 10.90 33.88 -7.14
C GLU A 98 11.42 33.61 -8.57
N HIS A 99 10.58 33.03 -9.44
CA HIS A 99 10.93 32.80 -10.84
C HIS A 99 11.11 34.11 -11.62
N ILE A 100 10.22 35.09 -11.45
CA ILE A 100 10.32 36.39 -12.12
C ILE A 100 11.61 37.10 -11.67
N ASN A 101 11.90 37.11 -10.36
CA ASN A 101 13.14 37.70 -9.83
C ASN A 101 14.40 36.97 -10.35
N SER A 102 14.34 35.65 -10.53
CA SER A 102 15.46 34.89 -11.10
C SER A 102 15.73 35.26 -12.56
N LEU A 103 14.68 35.48 -13.36
CA LEU A 103 14.79 35.95 -14.74
C LEU A 103 15.22 37.43 -14.82
N ALA A 104 14.83 38.24 -13.83
CA ALA A 104 15.22 39.65 -13.72
C ALA A 104 16.54 39.88 -12.98
N MET A 105 17.30 38.83 -12.61
CA MET A 105 18.50 38.95 -11.76
C MET A 105 19.55 39.95 -12.31
N TYR A 106 19.73 40.01 -13.63
CA TYR A 106 20.67 40.95 -14.28
C TYR A 106 20.04 42.30 -14.65
N ALA A 107 18.73 42.45 -14.42
CA ALA A 107 17.94 43.67 -14.62
C ALA A 107 17.37 44.19 -13.28
N SER A 108 17.92 43.77 -12.14
CA SER A 108 17.36 44.10 -10.81
C SER A 108 17.38 45.60 -10.48
N GLY A 109 18.20 46.40 -11.17
CA GLY A 109 18.17 47.86 -11.08
C GLY A 109 16.96 48.49 -11.79
N ASP A 110 16.39 47.80 -12.77
CA ASP A 110 15.27 48.28 -13.58
C ASP A 110 13.96 47.52 -13.33
N VAL A 111 14.00 46.28 -12.83
CA VAL A 111 12.79 45.48 -12.64
C VAL A 111 12.72 45.02 -11.19
N THR A 112 11.71 45.51 -10.49
CA THR A 112 11.42 45.13 -9.10
C THR A 112 10.11 44.34 -9.03
N CYS A 113 10.19 43.09 -8.57
CA CYS A 113 9.03 42.20 -8.43
C CYS A 113 8.78 41.87 -6.95
N VAL A 114 7.56 42.12 -6.48
CA VAL A 114 7.18 41.97 -5.07
C VAL A 114 6.01 41.00 -4.92
N ASP A 115 6.13 40.10 -3.95
CA ASP A 115 5.07 39.20 -3.49
C ASP A 115 4.29 39.86 -2.34
N LEU A 116 3.00 40.15 -2.53
CA LEU A 116 2.13 40.76 -1.51
C LEU A 116 1.80 39.82 -0.35
N ILE A 117 2.11 38.54 -0.47
CA ILE A 117 1.63 37.48 0.43
C ILE A 117 2.65 37.18 1.52
N LYS A 118 3.96 37.24 1.23
CA LYS A 118 5.04 37.10 2.22
C LYS A 118 5.09 38.24 3.25
N MET A 119 4.16 39.19 3.19
CA MET A 119 4.13 40.40 3.99
C MET A 119 3.16 40.26 5.18
N ASP A 120 3.59 39.58 6.24
CA ASP A 120 2.79 39.43 7.47
C ASP A 120 2.83 40.67 8.40
N HIS A 121 3.78 41.60 8.21
CA HIS A 121 3.91 42.83 9.01
C HIS A 121 3.50 44.09 8.23
N LEU A 122 2.46 44.78 8.72
CA LEU A 122 1.88 46.01 8.16
C LEU A 122 2.90 47.17 7.95
N SER A 123 3.94 47.24 8.77
CA SER A 123 4.98 48.27 8.71
C SER A 123 5.94 48.09 7.53
N SER A 124 6.37 46.86 7.27
CA SER A 124 7.24 46.50 6.13
C SER A 124 6.51 46.67 4.79
N GLN A 125 5.21 46.34 4.78
CA GLN A 125 4.35 46.41 3.59
C GLN A 125 4.20 47.84 3.08
N LYS A 126 3.95 48.81 3.98
CA LYS A 126 3.82 50.24 3.59
C LYS A 126 5.11 50.83 3.03
N ILE A 127 6.28 50.37 3.49
CA ILE A 127 7.58 50.88 3.04
C ILE A 127 7.87 50.40 1.61
N LEU A 128 7.68 49.11 1.30
CA LEU A 128 7.89 48.58 -0.05
C LEU A 128 6.82 49.05 -1.05
N LEU A 129 5.55 49.16 -0.65
CA LEU A 129 4.51 49.69 -1.54
C LEU A 129 4.73 51.17 -1.86
N ARG A 130 5.32 51.94 -0.94
CA ARG A 130 5.78 53.32 -1.21
C ARG A 130 6.89 53.39 -2.27
N SER A 131 7.72 52.35 -2.42
CA SER A 131 8.73 52.31 -3.49
C SER A 131 8.16 51.98 -4.88
N GLN A 132 6.85 51.74 -4.98
CA GLN A 132 6.12 51.46 -6.23
C GLN A 132 6.83 50.41 -7.10
N PRO A 133 6.77 49.12 -6.73
CA PRO A 133 7.43 48.07 -7.51
C PRO A 133 6.86 47.98 -8.93
N ASP A 134 7.67 47.49 -9.87
CA ASP A 134 7.27 47.38 -11.28
C ASP A 134 6.26 46.25 -11.50
N VAL A 135 6.45 45.13 -10.78
CA VAL A 135 5.63 43.92 -10.88
C VAL A 135 5.14 43.51 -9.50
N ILE A 136 3.84 43.22 -9.42
CA ILE A 136 3.20 42.70 -8.22
C ILE A 136 2.69 41.29 -8.48
N VAL A 137 2.98 40.36 -7.55
CA VAL A 137 2.43 39.00 -7.55
C VAL A 137 1.57 38.81 -6.31
N SER A 138 0.34 38.30 -6.48
CA SER A 138 -0.62 38.14 -5.37
C SER A 138 -1.73 37.14 -5.66
N THR A 139 -2.50 36.79 -4.62
CA THR A 139 -3.84 36.19 -4.75
C THR A 139 -4.92 37.27 -4.90
N PRO A 140 -6.09 36.94 -5.48
CA PRO A 140 -7.19 37.91 -5.66
C PRO A 140 -7.61 38.60 -4.36
N SER A 141 -7.85 37.85 -3.28
CA SER A 141 -8.31 38.44 -2.01
C SER A 141 -7.32 39.45 -1.44
N LYS A 142 -6.03 39.08 -1.37
CA LYS A 142 -5.01 39.97 -0.78
C LYS A 142 -4.78 41.22 -1.63
N LEU A 143 -4.87 41.08 -2.96
CA LEU A 143 -4.78 42.22 -3.87
C LEU A 143 -5.96 43.18 -3.66
N LEU A 144 -7.18 42.63 -3.58
CA LEU A 144 -8.40 43.40 -3.39
C LEU A 144 -8.38 44.18 -2.07
N ASP A 145 -7.89 43.57 -0.97
CA ASP A 145 -7.72 44.25 0.31
C ASP A 145 -6.84 45.50 0.17
N GLN A 146 -5.71 45.38 -0.54
CA GLN A 146 -4.76 46.49 -0.73
C GLN A 146 -5.27 47.58 -1.67
N LEU A 147 -6.11 47.22 -2.65
CA LEU A 147 -6.79 48.18 -3.52
C LEU A 147 -7.87 48.95 -2.75
N LYS A 148 -8.64 48.27 -1.90
CA LYS A 148 -9.66 48.89 -1.03
C LYS A 148 -9.06 49.84 0.00
N GLU A 149 -7.91 49.48 0.56
CA GLU A 149 -7.15 50.33 1.49
C GLU A 149 -6.48 51.53 0.81
N GLY A 150 -6.42 51.56 -0.53
CA GLY A 150 -5.78 52.64 -1.30
C GLY A 150 -4.24 52.63 -1.25
N ASN A 151 -3.62 51.53 -0.80
CA ASN A 151 -2.16 51.39 -0.76
C ASN A 151 -1.54 51.16 -2.15
N ILE A 152 -2.35 50.68 -3.10
CA ILE A 152 -1.95 50.35 -4.47
C ILE A 152 -2.87 51.09 -5.44
N ARG A 153 -2.29 51.71 -6.47
CA ARG A 153 -3.03 52.35 -7.56
C ARG A 153 -2.61 51.74 -8.89
N LEU A 154 -3.56 51.16 -9.62
CA LEU A 154 -3.32 50.48 -10.90
C LEU A 154 -3.98 51.19 -12.09
N SER A 155 -4.98 52.05 -11.83
CA SER A 155 -5.90 52.63 -12.82
C SER A 155 -5.23 53.35 -13.98
N ASP A 156 -4.03 53.88 -13.78
CA ASP A 156 -3.32 54.73 -14.75
C ASP A 156 -1.95 54.16 -15.16
N SER A 157 -1.51 53.04 -14.56
CA SER A 157 -0.15 52.53 -14.72
C SER A 157 -0.04 51.08 -15.20
N LEU A 158 -1.08 50.26 -15.01
CA LEU A 158 -0.99 48.84 -15.34
C LEU A 158 -1.02 48.63 -16.86
N GLU A 159 0.00 47.96 -17.39
CA GLU A 159 0.13 47.64 -18.81
C GLU A 159 -0.07 46.15 -19.10
N PHE A 160 0.26 45.28 -18.13
CA PHE A 160 0.30 43.84 -18.33
C PHE A 160 -0.31 43.06 -17.15
N LEU A 161 -1.36 42.28 -17.41
CA LEU A 161 -2.06 41.43 -16.45
C LEU A 161 -1.83 39.95 -16.78
N VAL A 162 -1.44 39.17 -15.78
CA VAL A 162 -1.31 37.72 -15.90
C VAL A 162 -2.28 37.03 -14.94
N ALA A 163 -3.02 36.05 -15.44
CA ALA A 163 -3.80 35.12 -14.62
C ALA A 163 -3.24 33.71 -14.82
N ASP A 164 -2.48 33.22 -13.83
CA ASP A 164 -1.89 31.88 -13.88
C ASP A 164 -2.79 30.82 -13.24
N GLU A 165 -2.76 29.61 -13.79
CA GLU A 165 -3.65 28.48 -13.43
C GLU A 165 -5.13 28.91 -13.32
N ALA A 166 -5.63 29.54 -14.39
CA ALA A 166 -6.93 30.21 -14.41
C ALA A 166 -8.14 29.30 -14.15
N ASP A 167 -8.06 28.01 -14.46
CA ASP A 167 -9.06 27.01 -14.10
C ASP A 167 -9.20 26.84 -12.58
N MET A 168 -8.14 27.10 -11.82
CA MET A 168 -8.17 27.08 -10.36
C MET A 168 -8.71 28.36 -9.74
N LEU A 169 -8.53 29.52 -10.38
CA LEU A 169 -9.01 30.82 -9.85
C LEU A 169 -10.52 30.82 -9.62
N LEU A 170 -11.30 30.32 -10.59
CA LEU A 170 -12.74 30.18 -10.42
C LEU A 170 -13.13 28.98 -9.57
N SER A 171 -12.38 27.88 -9.63
CA SER A 171 -12.61 26.73 -8.74
C SER A 171 -12.50 27.11 -7.26
N PHE A 172 -11.69 28.11 -6.92
CA PHE A 172 -11.58 28.66 -5.56
C PHE A 172 -12.56 29.79 -5.25
N GLY A 173 -13.51 30.08 -6.14
CA GLY A 173 -14.58 31.04 -5.91
C GLY A 173 -14.17 32.51 -6.04
N TYR A 174 -12.98 32.83 -6.58
CA TYR A 174 -12.49 34.21 -6.70
C TYR A 174 -13.18 35.05 -7.78
N GLU A 175 -14.30 34.58 -8.34
CA GLU A 175 -15.02 35.26 -9.41
C GLU A 175 -15.49 36.65 -8.97
N SER A 176 -16.00 36.75 -7.74
CA SER A 176 -16.56 37.99 -7.21
C SER A 176 -15.48 39.05 -6.97
N GLU A 177 -14.34 38.62 -6.44
CA GLU A 177 -13.17 39.43 -6.15
C GLU A 177 -12.50 39.90 -7.44
N LEU A 178 -12.37 39.03 -8.45
CA LEU A 178 -11.81 39.40 -9.76
C LEU A 178 -12.67 40.46 -10.45
N ARG A 179 -14.01 40.33 -10.40
CA ARG A 179 -14.92 41.37 -10.91
C ARG A 179 -14.74 42.71 -10.19
N GLU A 180 -14.45 42.68 -8.89
CA GLU A 180 -14.22 43.90 -8.12
C GLU A 180 -12.85 44.52 -8.44
N ILE A 181 -11.80 43.70 -8.54
CA ILE A 181 -10.45 44.14 -8.94
C ILE A 181 -10.48 44.84 -10.31
N LEU A 182 -11.25 44.32 -11.27
CA LEU A 182 -11.39 44.92 -12.60
C LEU A 182 -11.83 46.39 -12.57
N ARG A 183 -12.56 46.83 -11.55
CA ARG A 183 -13.01 48.23 -11.43
C ARG A 183 -11.86 49.19 -11.12
N TYR A 184 -10.75 48.67 -10.60
CA TYR A 184 -9.54 49.43 -10.27
C TYR A 184 -8.49 49.39 -11.38
N LEU A 185 -8.72 48.64 -12.46
CA LEU A 185 -7.80 48.49 -13.59
C LEU A 185 -8.06 49.55 -14.68
N PRO A 186 -7.05 49.88 -15.50
CA PRO A 186 -7.23 50.75 -16.66
C PRO A 186 -8.16 50.13 -17.70
N LYS A 187 -8.71 50.97 -18.59
CA LYS A 187 -9.53 50.50 -19.74
C LYS A 187 -8.71 49.72 -20.77
N THR A 188 -7.41 49.98 -20.85
CA THR A 188 -6.49 49.39 -21.82
C THR A 188 -5.32 48.74 -21.09
N TYR A 189 -5.21 47.42 -21.20
CA TYR A 189 -4.07 46.63 -20.74
C TYR A 189 -3.97 45.37 -21.62
N GLN A 190 -2.80 44.74 -21.63
CA GLN A 190 -2.62 43.42 -22.23
C GLN A 190 -2.83 42.34 -21.18
N ALA A 191 -3.54 41.27 -21.54
CA ALA A 191 -3.78 40.13 -20.65
C ALA A 191 -3.14 38.83 -21.16
N PHE A 192 -2.60 38.05 -20.23
CA PHE A 192 -2.05 36.72 -20.47
C PHE A 192 -2.70 35.73 -19.51
N LEU A 193 -3.36 34.70 -20.04
CA LEU A 193 -4.03 33.68 -19.25
C LEU A 193 -3.40 32.31 -19.54
N THR A 194 -2.97 31.62 -18.49
CA THR A 194 -2.43 30.26 -18.56
C THR A 194 -3.37 29.28 -17.85
N SER A 195 -3.60 28.12 -18.46
CA SER A 195 -4.37 27.04 -17.83
C SER A 195 -3.97 25.67 -18.40
N ALA A 196 -4.10 24.63 -17.58
CA ALA A 196 -3.98 23.26 -18.06
C ALA A 196 -5.19 22.81 -18.90
N THR A 197 -6.37 23.39 -18.64
CA THR A 197 -7.65 22.97 -19.22
C THR A 197 -8.37 24.12 -19.93
N LEU A 198 -9.38 23.79 -20.75
CA LEU A 198 -10.26 24.76 -21.41
C LEU A 198 -11.70 24.38 -21.04
N ASN A 199 -12.05 24.64 -19.78
CA ASN A 199 -13.39 24.40 -19.25
C ASN A 199 -14.24 25.67 -19.38
N ASP A 200 -15.55 25.56 -19.12
CA ASP A 200 -16.48 26.70 -19.16
C ASP A 200 -16.03 27.84 -18.23
N ASP A 201 -15.39 27.52 -17.12
CA ASP A 201 -14.78 28.48 -16.19
C ASP A 201 -13.70 29.32 -16.88
N VAL A 202 -12.75 28.68 -17.56
CA VAL A 202 -11.69 29.38 -18.30
C VAL A 202 -12.29 30.23 -19.41
N LEU A 203 -13.37 29.77 -20.05
CA LEU A 203 -14.10 30.55 -21.04
C LEU A 203 -14.82 31.77 -20.43
N ALA A 204 -15.30 31.67 -19.18
CA ALA A 204 -15.88 32.79 -18.45
C ALA A 204 -14.81 33.83 -18.09
N LEU A 205 -13.66 33.39 -17.54
CA LEU A 205 -12.51 34.28 -17.29
C LEU A 205 -11.98 34.91 -18.57
N LYS A 206 -11.95 34.15 -19.68
CA LYS A 206 -11.57 34.68 -20.99
C LYS A 206 -12.42 35.89 -21.39
N LYS A 207 -13.74 35.80 -21.22
CA LYS A 207 -14.67 36.89 -21.53
C LYS A 207 -14.55 38.07 -20.56
N LEU A 208 -14.06 37.83 -19.36
CA LEU A 208 -13.99 38.82 -18.28
C LEU A 208 -12.66 39.61 -18.31
N LEU A 209 -11.53 38.97 -18.62
CA LEU A 209 -10.19 39.57 -18.53
C LEU A 209 -9.55 39.94 -19.87
N LEU A 210 -9.92 39.30 -20.99
CA LEU A 210 -9.18 39.42 -22.25
C LEU A 210 -10.00 40.10 -23.36
N HIS A 211 -9.30 40.82 -24.25
CA HIS A 211 -9.83 41.52 -25.41
C HIS A 211 -9.25 40.92 -26.71
N ASN A 212 -10.07 40.19 -27.46
CA ASN A 212 -9.68 39.50 -28.71
C ASN A 212 -8.39 38.64 -28.61
N PRO A 213 -8.33 37.66 -27.67
CA PRO A 213 -7.11 36.90 -27.40
C PRO A 213 -6.80 35.85 -28.47
N VAL A 214 -5.51 35.63 -28.70
CA VAL A 214 -4.98 34.48 -29.45
C VAL A 214 -4.98 33.25 -28.54
N ILE A 215 -5.64 32.18 -28.98
CA ILE A 215 -5.67 30.91 -28.23
C ILE A 215 -4.59 29.99 -28.76
N LEU A 216 -3.56 29.74 -27.94
CA LEU A 216 -2.53 28.76 -28.21
C LEU A 216 -2.97 27.40 -27.65
N LYS A 217 -3.30 26.47 -28.54
CA LYS A 217 -3.55 25.06 -28.22
C LYS A 217 -2.39 24.24 -28.75
N LEU A 218 -1.46 23.87 -27.88
CA LEU A 218 -0.37 22.97 -28.25
C LEU A 218 -0.84 21.53 -28.12
N ASN A 219 -0.75 20.78 -29.23
CA ASN A 219 -1.04 19.35 -29.27
C ASN A 219 0.19 18.57 -28.79
N GLU A 220 0.45 18.58 -27.48
CA GLU A 220 1.42 17.66 -26.88
C GLU A 220 0.74 16.34 -26.47
N SER A 221 1.51 15.24 -26.43
CA SER A 221 1.04 13.99 -25.85
C SER A 221 0.57 14.22 -24.40
N GLN A 222 -0.58 13.64 -24.04
CA GLN A 222 -1.19 13.87 -22.72
C GLN A 222 -0.35 13.31 -21.56
N LEU A 223 0.55 12.36 -21.87
CA LEU A 223 1.47 11.74 -20.94
C LEU A 223 2.92 11.90 -21.42
N PRO A 224 3.91 11.91 -20.49
CA PRO A 224 5.33 11.81 -20.81
C PRO A 224 5.65 10.55 -21.64
N SER A 225 6.80 10.54 -22.31
CA SER A 225 7.26 9.37 -23.07
C SER A 225 7.49 8.16 -22.15
N SER A 226 7.45 6.95 -22.72
CA SER A 226 7.70 5.70 -22.00
C SER A 226 9.10 5.63 -21.35
N ALA A 227 10.06 6.40 -21.86
CA ALA A 227 11.40 6.53 -21.27
C ALA A 227 11.40 7.31 -19.94
N GLN A 228 10.42 8.21 -19.76
CA GLN A 228 10.31 9.02 -18.54
C GLN A 228 9.30 8.44 -17.54
N LEU A 229 8.20 7.87 -18.03
CA LEU A 229 7.13 7.33 -17.22
C LEU A 229 6.92 5.84 -17.50
N THR A 230 7.24 4.99 -16.51
CA THR A 230 6.96 3.55 -16.58
C THR A 230 5.62 3.23 -15.94
N GLN A 231 4.74 2.51 -16.63
CA GLN A 231 3.39 2.22 -16.15
C GLN A 231 3.16 0.70 -16.08
N TYR A 232 2.75 0.23 -14.91
CA TYR A 232 2.47 -1.16 -14.58
C TYR A 232 1.00 -1.39 -14.25
N HIS A 233 0.53 -2.60 -14.52
CA HIS A 233 -0.85 -3.03 -14.25
C HIS A 233 -0.90 -4.44 -13.67
N VAL A 234 -1.70 -4.61 -12.63
CA VAL A 234 -1.89 -5.89 -11.92
C VAL A 234 -3.38 -6.18 -11.79
N ASN A 235 -3.81 -7.34 -12.29
CA ASN A 235 -5.14 -7.88 -12.05
C ASN A 235 -5.15 -8.63 -10.72
N CYS A 236 -6.05 -8.27 -9.82
CA CYS A 236 -6.13 -8.86 -8.49
C CYS A 236 -7.54 -8.68 -7.88
N THR A 237 -7.86 -9.49 -6.88
CA THR A 237 -9.06 -9.34 -6.06
C THR A 237 -8.93 -8.18 -5.06
N GLU A 238 -10.02 -7.76 -4.43
CA GLU A 238 -9.99 -6.68 -3.43
C GLU A 238 -9.06 -6.96 -2.25
N GLU A 239 -8.98 -8.21 -1.78
CA GLU A 239 -8.10 -8.58 -0.68
C GLU A 239 -6.63 -8.57 -1.12
N GLU A 240 -6.35 -9.09 -2.32
CA GLU A 240 -5.00 -9.15 -2.89
C GLU A 240 -4.39 -7.77 -3.07
N LYS A 241 -5.18 -6.73 -3.39
CA LYS A 241 -4.70 -5.33 -3.44
C LYS A 241 -3.96 -4.94 -2.16
N PHE A 242 -4.52 -5.29 -0.99
CA PHE A 242 -3.91 -4.99 0.31
C PHE A 242 -2.65 -5.82 0.56
N VAL A 243 -2.69 -7.10 0.21
CA VAL A 243 -1.54 -8.02 0.36
C VAL A 243 -0.36 -7.56 -0.48
N ILE A 244 -0.59 -7.30 -1.76
CA ILE A 244 0.42 -6.87 -2.73
C ILE A 244 1.02 -5.54 -2.30
N LEU A 245 0.19 -4.55 -1.95
CA LEU A 245 0.68 -3.24 -1.54
C LEU A 245 1.51 -3.34 -0.25
N CYS A 246 1.05 -4.11 0.74
CA CYS A 246 1.79 -4.34 1.98
C CYS A 246 3.16 -4.99 1.70
N ALA A 247 3.18 -6.05 0.88
CA ALA A 247 4.40 -6.73 0.48
C ALA A 247 5.37 -5.77 -0.24
N MET A 248 4.89 -4.95 -1.18
CA MET A 248 5.74 -3.99 -1.90
C MET A 248 6.39 -2.95 -0.98
N PHE A 249 5.69 -2.48 0.05
CA PHE A 249 6.29 -1.58 1.04
C PHE A 249 7.27 -2.31 1.97
N LYS A 250 6.91 -3.50 2.46
CA LYS A 250 7.75 -4.27 3.40
C LYS A 250 9.02 -4.81 2.77
N LEU A 251 8.93 -5.26 1.53
CA LEU A 251 10.08 -5.70 0.72
C LEU A 251 10.85 -4.52 0.10
N LYS A 252 10.49 -3.27 0.43
CA LYS A 252 11.15 -2.03 -0.04
C LYS A 252 11.27 -1.94 -1.58
N LEU A 253 10.28 -2.50 -2.29
CA LEU A 253 10.18 -2.42 -3.76
C LEU A 253 9.78 -1.01 -4.21
N ILE A 254 8.96 -0.33 -3.41
CA ILE A 254 8.58 1.07 -3.64
C ILE A 254 9.61 1.98 -2.97
N LYS A 255 10.32 2.78 -3.76
CA LYS A 255 11.33 3.74 -3.28
C LYS A 255 10.92 5.17 -3.60
N GLY A 256 11.15 6.09 -2.66
CA GLY A 256 10.82 7.51 -2.82
C GLY A 256 9.39 7.86 -2.44
N LYS A 257 8.96 9.07 -2.81
CA LYS A 257 7.64 9.60 -2.43
C LYS A 257 6.54 9.00 -3.29
N THR A 258 5.48 8.55 -2.64
CA THR A 258 4.40 7.78 -3.26
C THR A 258 3.05 8.39 -2.97
N ILE A 259 2.24 8.58 -4.01
CA ILE A 259 0.83 8.97 -3.88
C ILE A 259 -0.04 7.76 -4.22
N ILE A 260 -0.97 7.42 -3.34
CA ILE A 260 -1.91 6.31 -3.49
C ILE A 260 -3.31 6.89 -3.69
N PHE A 261 -3.92 6.60 -4.83
CA PHE A 261 -5.28 7.01 -5.15
C PHE A 261 -6.29 5.90 -4.85
N VAL A 262 -7.31 6.24 -4.08
CA VAL A 262 -8.45 5.38 -3.73
C VAL A 262 -9.77 6.04 -4.15
N GLN A 263 -10.84 5.27 -4.24
CA GLN A 263 -12.12 5.77 -4.75
C GLN A 263 -12.90 6.61 -3.72
N THR A 264 -12.83 6.28 -2.43
CA THR A 264 -13.65 6.92 -1.38
C THR A 264 -12.84 7.32 -0.16
N ILE A 265 -13.35 8.28 0.61
CA ILE A 265 -12.72 8.77 1.84
C ILE A 265 -12.63 7.66 2.89
N ASP A 266 -13.69 6.88 3.08
CA ASP A 266 -13.67 5.75 4.03
C ASP A 266 -12.61 4.70 3.66
N ARG A 267 -12.37 4.49 2.35
CA ARG A 267 -11.27 3.64 1.89
C ARG A 267 -9.90 4.26 2.18
N CYS A 268 -9.74 5.59 2.14
CA CYS A 268 -8.50 6.26 2.58
C CYS A 268 -8.18 5.89 4.03
N PHE A 269 -9.17 6.01 4.92
CA PHE A 269 -9.00 5.69 6.34
C PHE A 269 -8.76 4.21 6.57
N LYS A 270 -9.51 3.33 5.88
CA LYS A 270 -9.28 1.88 5.92
C LYS A 270 -7.85 1.54 5.54
N LEU A 271 -7.34 2.12 4.45
CA LEU A 271 -5.99 1.88 3.97
C LEU A 271 -4.92 2.45 4.92
N LYS A 272 -5.12 3.67 5.46
CA LYS A 272 -4.22 4.26 6.47
C LYS A 272 -4.12 3.41 7.72
N LEU A 273 -5.26 2.96 8.27
CA LEU A 273 -5.30 2.10 9.46
C LEU A 273 -4.58 0.77 9.19
N PHE A 274 -4.89 0.14 8.04
CA PHE A 274 -4.25 -1.10 7.61
C PHE A 274 -2.73 -0.96 7.48
N LEU A 275 -2.25 0.02 6.70
CA LEU A 275 -0.81 0.27 6.52
C LEU A 275 -0.11 0.61 7.84
N GLY A 276 -0.81 1.31 8.74
CA GLY A 276 -0.33 1.62 10.09
C GLY A 276 -0.07 0.39 10.95
N LEU A 277 -0.87 -0.68 10.84
CA LEU A 277 -0.64 -1.96 11.53
C LEU A 277 0.67 -2.62 11.08
N PHE A 278 1.07 -2.39 9.84
CA PHE A 278 2.35 -2.82 9.28
C PHE A 278 3.44 -1.76 9.42
N GLY A 279 3.26 -0.71 10.23
CA GLY A 279 4.26 0.32 10.47
C GLY A 279 4.58 1.21 9.27
N VAL A 280 3.75 1.19 8.21
CA VAL A 280 3.85 2.12 7.09
C VAL A 280 3.03 3.36 7.44
N GLN A 281 3.72 4.47 7.71
CA GLN A 281 3.07 5.73 8.03
C GLN A 281 2.57 6.42 6.76
N ALA A 282 1.27 6.71 6.72
CA ALA A 282 0.63 7.40 5.62
C ALA A 282 -0.24 8.57 6.13
N ILE A 283 -0.26 9.64 5.35
CA ILE A 283 -1.16 10.79 5.55
C ILE A 283 -2.29 10.74 4.54
N ILE A 284 -3.47 11.27 4.90
CA ILE A 284 -4.64 11.31 4.02
C ILE A 284 -4.87 12.75 3.58
N LEU A 285 -5.05 12.96 2.28
CA LEU A 285 -5.61 14.18 1.74
C LEU A 285 -7.14 14.04 1.67
N ASN A 286 -7.81 14.51 2.71
CA ASN A 286 -9.28 14.41 2.86
C ASN A 286 -9.96 15.69 2.36
N SER A 287 -10.94 15.55 1.47
CA SER A 287 -11.71 16.68 0.93
C SER A 287 -12.62 17.36 1.94
N GLU A 288 -13.00 16.69 3.02
CA GLU A 288 -13.84 17.25 4.10
C GLU A 288 -13.06 18.17 5.04
N LEU A 289 -11.74 18.21 4.93
CA LEU A 289 -10.91 19.08 5.74
C LEU A 289 -10.89 20.51 5.16
N PRO A 290 -10.81 21.54 6.03
CA PRO A 290 -10.62 22.91 5.58
C PRO A 290 -9.42 23.06 4.64
N VAL A 291 -9.50 24.01 3.70
CA VAL A 291 -8.46 24.27 2.69
C VAL A 291 -7.06 24.39 3.31
N ASN A 292 -6.93 25.14 4.41
CA ASN A 292 -5.64 25.34 5.11
C ASN A 292 -5.05 24.03 5.67
N SER A 293 -5.89 23.10 6.12
CA SER A 293 -5.47 21.80 6.63
C SER A 293 -5.03 20.87 5.51
N ARG A 294 -5.78 20.82 4.41
CA ARG A 294 -5.37 20.13 3.17
C ARG A 294 -4.03 20.63 2.67
N TRP A 295 -3.83 21.95 2.72
CA TRP A 295 -2.57 22.58 2.36
C TRP A 295 -1.42 22.17 3.28
N HIS A 296 -1.62 22.17 4.60
CA HIS A 296 -0.61 21.73 5.55
C HIS A 296 -0.15 20.28 5.29
N ILE A 297 -1.09 19.39 4.95
CA ILE A 297 -0.80 17.99 4.59
C ILE A 297 0.10 17.91 3.34
N VAL A 298 -0.22 18.67 2.30
CA VAL A 298 0.60 18.76 1.08
C VAL A 298 2.00 19.29 1.40
N GLN A 299 2.10 20.29 2.29
CA GLN A 299 3.39 20.86 2.70
C GLN A 299 4.23 19.83 3.46
N GLN A 300 3.65 19.05 4.37
CA GLN A 300 4.34 17.99 5.10
C GLN A 300 4.88 16.91 4.15
N PHE A 301 4.09 16.51 3.15
CA PHE A 301 4.51 15.58 2.10
C PHE A 301 5.65 16.15 1.24
N SER A 302 5.52 17.40 0.80
CA SER A 302 6.53 18.08 -0.02
C SER A 302 7.85 18.28 0.73
N LYS A 303 7.82 18.54 2.05
CA LYS A 303 9.01 18.60 2.91
C LYS A 303 9.63 17.22 3.22
N GLY A 304 8.95 16.12 2.87
CA GLY A 304 9.44 14.76 3.08
C GLY A 304 9.24 14.22 4.50
N LEU A 305 8.40 14.86 5.32
CA LEU A 305 8.01 14.34 6.64
C LEU A 305 7.24 13.02 6.54
N TYR A 306 6.48 12.87 5.45
CA TYR A 306 5.82 11.63 5.07
C TYR A 306 6.21 11.26 3.65
N SER A 307 6.49 9.98 3.43
CA SER A 307 6.79 9.42 2.12
C SER A 307 5.55 8.90 1.39
N VAL A 308 4.44 8.66 2.09
CA VAL A 308 3.21 8.10 1.54
C VAL A 308 2.01 9.03 1.79
N LEU A 309 1.34 9.43 0.70
CA LEU A 309 0.11 10.22 0.72
C LEU A 309 -1.03 9.40 0.10
N ILE A 310 -2.15 9.27 0.81
CA ILE A 310 -3.38 8.62 0.32
C ILE A 310 -4.38 9.72 -0.03
N ALA A 311 -4.96 9.68 -1.23
CA ALA A 311 -5.93 10.67 -1.70
C ALA A 311 -7.15 10.00 -2.33
N SER A 312 -8.34 10.60 -2.14
CA SER A 312 -9.56 10.21 -2.83
C SER A 312 -9.94 11.24 -3.89
N ASP A 313 -10.51 10.77 -5.01
CA ASP A 313 -11.10 11.65 -6.03
C ASP A 313 -12.57 12.01 -5.72
N GLU A 314 -13.14 11.45 -4.65
CA GLU A 314 -14.50 11.70 -4.20
C GLU A 314 -14.75 13.20 -3.99
N VAL A 315 -15.79 13.72 -4.65
CA VAL A 315 -16.27 15.09 -4.47
C VAL A 315 -17.41 15.03 -3.46
N VAL A 316 -17.21 15.58 -2.27
CA VAL A 316 -18.27 15.66 -1.26
C VAL A 316 -19.20 16.82 -1.62
N LEU A 317 -20.43 16.51 -2.00
CA LEU A 317 -21.51 17.49 -2.03
C LEU A 317 -21.93 17.74 -0.58
N GLU A 318 -21.96 19.00 -0.13
CA GLU A 318 -22.49 19.33 1.20
C GLU A 318 -23.90 18.75 1.39
N ASN A 319 -24.13 18.10 2.54
CA ASN A 319 -25.35 17.35 2.84
C ASN A 319 -26.60 18.27 2.95
N PRO A 320 -27.78 17.87 2.45
CA PRO A 320 -29.02 18.66 2.46
C PRO A 320 -29.75 18.78 3.82
N ALA A 321 -29.08 18.52 4.95
CA ALA A 321 -29.74 18.32 6.25
C ALA A 321 -30.11 19.61 7.01
N HIS A 322 -29.78 20.80 6.48
CA HIS A 322 -30.24 22.09 7.02
C HIS A 322 -31.19 22.80 6.06
N LYS A 323 -32.38 22.22 5.81
CA LYS A 323 -33.55 22.99 5.37
C LYS A 323 -34.51 23.17 6.55
N LYS A 324 -34.26 24.17 7.40
CA LYS A 324 -35.37 24.85 8.06
C LYS A 324 -36.04 25.72 6.99
N ARG A 325 -37.38 25.61 6.92
CA ARG A 325 -38.25 26.36 6.02
C ARG A 325 -38.01 27.86 6.20
N GLU A 326 -37.35 28.49 5.23
CA GLU A 326 -37.45 29.93 4.97
C GLU A 326 -37.22 30.16 3.46
N GLN A 327 -37.93 31.15 2.93
CA GLN A 327 -38.35 31.28 1.52
C GLN A 327 -37.20 31.31 0.51
N ALA A 328 -37.41 30.59 -0.60
CA ALA A 328 -36.45 30.40 -1.68
C ALA A 328 -36.27 31.69 -2.51
N THR A 329 -35.13 32.35 -2.34
CA THR A 329 -34.44 33.05 -3.44
C THR A 329 -33.43 32.05 -4.04
N LEU A 330 -33.60 31.73 -5.32
CA LEU A 330 -32.76 30.82 -6.09
C LEU A 330 -31.34 31.38 -6.22
N ARG A 331 -30.38 30.85 -5.46
CA ARG A 331 -28.93 30.99 -5.73
C ARG A 331 -28.43 29.76 -6.51
N PRO A 332 -27.60 29.91 -7.56
CA PRO A 332 -27.09 28.78 -8.33
C PRO A 332 -26.14 27.90 -7.50
N LYS A 333 -26.27 26.58 -7.67
CA LYS A 333 -25.40 25.55 -7.08
C LYS A 333 -23.95 25.71 -7.52
N GLU A 334 -23.05 25.93 -6.58
CA GLU A 334 -21.59 25.87 -6.77
C GLU A 334 -21.16 24.40 -6.95
N LYS A 335 -20.36 24.12 -7.99
CA LYS A 335 -19.76 22.81 -8.27
C LYS A 335 -18.29 22.86 -7.87
N GLU A 336 -17.94 22.30 -6.71
CA GLU A 336 -16.53 22.15 -6.33
C GLU A 336 -15.83 21.05 -7.14
N SER A 337 -14.62 21.34 -7.62
CA SER A 337 -13.78 20.44 -8.39
C SER A 337 -12.91 19.54 -7.48
N SER A 338 -12.65 18.31 -7.92
CA SER A 338 -11.97 17.24 -7.16
C SER A 338 -10.62 17.67 -6.57
N VAL A 339 -10.39 17.31 -5.30
CA VAL A 339 -9.25 17.71 -4.44
C VAL A 339 -7.87 17.31 -4.96
N SER A 340 -7.80 16.36 -5.89
CA SER A 340 -6.55 15.92 -6.54
C SER A 340 -6.14 16.80 -7.73
N ARG A 341 -7.02 17.68 -8.22
CA ARG A 341 -6.76 18.53 -9.39
C ARG A 341 -6.08 19.84 -8.95
N GLY A 342 -5.07 20.27 -9.70
CA GLY A 342 -4.41 21.56 -9.47
C GLY A 342 -3.38 21.64 -8.33
N ILE A 343 -3.33 20.69 -7.38
CA ILE A 343 -2.31 20.69 -6.32
C ILE A 343 -0.97 20.18 -6.89
N ASP A 344 0.05 21.03 -6.85
CA ASP A 344 1.41 20.67 -7.24
C ASP A 344 2.10 19.86 -6.12
N PHE A 345 2.58 18.66 -6.46
CA PHE A 345 3.33 17.79 -5.56
C PHE A 345 4.78 17.71 -6.05
N ASN A 346 5.71 18.22 -5.25
CA ASN A 346 7.13 18.23 -5.61
C ASN A 346 7.75 16.84 -5.44
N ASN A 347 8.48 16.39 -6.47
CA ASN A 347 9.30 15.17 -6.46
C ASN A 347 8.56 13.88 -6.10
N VAL A 348 7.39 13.63 -6.70
CA VAL A 348 6.69 12.34 -6.58
C VAL A 348 7.38 11.30 -7.45
N SER A 349 7.89 10.23 -6.85
CA SER A 349 8.56 9.12 -7.54
C SER A 349 7.56 8.09 -8.05
N ASN A 350 6.51 7.82 -7.27
CA ASN A 350 5.55 6.76 -7.58
C ASN A 350 4.10 7.23 -7.46
N VAL A 351 3.26 6.77 -8.38
CA VAL A 351 1.80 6.87 -8.30
C VAL A 351 1.22 5.47 -8.24
N ILE A 352 0.37 5.20 -7.27
CA ILE A 352 -0.33 3.92 -7.13
C ILE A 352 -1.82 4.17 -7.27
N ASN A 353 -2.45 3.67 -8.33
CA ASN A 353 -3.89 3.60 -8.44
C ASN A 353 -4.36 2.34 -7.69
N PHE A 354 -4.69 2.49 -6.41
CA PHE A 354 -5.20 1.39 -5.60
C PHE A 354 -6.59 0.95 -6.08
N ASP A 355 -7.42 1.94 -6.42
CA ASP A 355 -8.66 1.74 -7.16
C ASP A 355 -8.48 2.32 -8.57
N PHE A 356 -8.86 1.55 -9.60
CA PHE A 356 -8.63 1.97 -10.98
C PHE A 356 -9.53 3.16 -11.31
N PRO A 357 -9.02 4.24 -11.91
CA PRO A 357 -9.81 5.43 -12.23
C PRO A 357 -10.96 5.09 -13.19
N LYS A 358 -12.10 5.76 -13.02
CA LYS A 358 -13.28 5.47 -13.84
C LYS A 358 -13.08 6.03 -15.23
N THR A 359 -12.52 7.23 -15.36
CA THR A 359 -12.34 7.96 -16.63
C THR A 359 -10.89 8.00 -17.09
N VAL A 360 -10.68 8.24 -18.40
CA VAL A 360 -9.31 8.33 -18.97
C VAL A 360 -8.63 9.61 -18.50
N GLU A 361 -9.42 10.69 -18.37
CA GLU A 361 -8.99 11.97 -17.86
C GLU A 361 -8.48 11.85 -16.42
N GLU A 362 -9.22 11.15 -15.55
CA GLU A 362 -8.74 10.83 -14.19
C GLU A 362 -7.42 10.06 -14.22
N TYR A 363 -7.31 9.02 -15.07
CA TYR A 363 -6.08 8.23 -15.18
C TYR A 363 -4.87 9.11 -15.54
N VAL A 364 -4.99 9.92 -16.59
CA VAL A 364 -3.94 10.83 -17.03
C VAL A 364 -3.58 11.82 -15.93
N HIS A 365 -4.56 12.37 -15.23
CA HIS A 365 -4.36 13.35 -14.16
C HIS A 365 -3.65 12.77 -12.93
N ARG A 366 -3.94 11.50 -12.59
CA ARG A 366 -3.28 10.79 -11.49
C ARG A 366 -1.84 10.45 -11.84
N VAL A 367 -1.62 9.83 -12.99
CA VAL A 367 -0.28 9.41 -13.42
C VAL A 367 0.63 10.61 -13.72
N GLY A 368 0.08 11.73 -14.20
CA GLY A 368 0.80 13.01 -14.36
C GLY A 368 1.25 13.68 -13.05
N ARG A 369 1.02 13.06 -11.89
CA ARG A 369 1.60 13.51 -10.61
C ARG A 369 3.07 13.12 -10.47
N THR A 370 3.54 12.11 -11.21
CA THR A 370 4.95 11.72 -11.29
C THR A 370 5.56 12.08 -12.66
N ALA A 371 6.83 11.73 -12.88
CA ALA A 371 7.53 11.92 -14.16
C ALA A 371 7.46 13.37 -14.69
N ARG A 372 7.74 14.35 -13.82
CA ARG A 372 7.69 15.78 -14.15
C ARG A 372 9.06 16.32 -14.56
N ALA A 373 9.06 17.27 -15.50
CA ALA A 373 10.25 17.90 -16.07
C ALA A 373 11.24 16.85 -16.63
N TRP A 374 12.39 16.65 -15.99
CA TRP A 374 13.42 15.67 -16.39
C TRP A 374 13.47 14.43 -15.48
N ASN A 375 12.61 14.36 -14.46
CA ASN A 375 12.61 13.24 -13.53
C ASN A 375 11.86 12.04 -14.10
N GLN A 376 12.35 10.83 -13.79
CA GLN A 376 11.66 9.59 -14.04
C GLN A 376 10.54 9.34 -13.01
N GLY A 377 9.52 8.59 -13.41
CA GLY A 377 8.40 8.23 -12.55
C GLY A 377 7.84 6.86 -12.85
N THR A 378 7.25 6.23 -11.82
CA THR A 378 6.58 4.94 -11.96
C THR A 378 5.12 5.05 -11.57
N ALA A 379 4.23 4.45 -12.36
CA ALA A 379 2.82 4.30 -12.01
C ALA A 379 2.44 2.83 -11.93
N LEU A 380 1.79 2.41 -10.84
CA LEU A 380 1.27 1.06 -10.65
C LEU A 380 -0.25 1.14 -10.52
N SER A 381 -0.99 0.35 -11.31
CA SER A 381 -2.45 0.33 -11.26
C SER A 381 -2.97 -1.06 -10.90
N PHE A 382 -3.73 -1.16 -9.83
CA PHE A 382 -4.52 -2.36 -9.53
C PHE A 382 -5.85 -2.31 -10.26
N SER A 383 -6.36 -3.47 -10.68
CA SER A 383 -7.75 -3.60 -11.12
C SER A 383 -8.35 -4.93 -10.72
N THR A 384 -9.60 -4.87 -10.27
CA THR A 384 -10.48 -6.02 -10.11
C THR A 384 -11.17 -6.41 -11.42
N GLU A 385 -11.85 -7.55 -11.41
CA GLU A 385 -12.69 -8.00 -12.52
C GLU A 385 -13.76 -6.95 -12.90
N HIS A 386 -14.36 -6.27 -11.92
CA HIS A 386 -15.34 -5.21 -12.15
C HIS A 386 -14.75 -3.94 -12.78
N GLU A 387 -13.45 -3.70 -12.60
CA GLU A 387 -12.72 -2.54 -13.12
C GLU A 387 -12.11 -2.80 -14.50
N ALA A 388 -12.11 -4.04 -14.99
CA ALA A 388 -11.51 -4.44 -16.26
C ALA A 388 -12.03 -3.62 -17.46
N ARG A 389 -13.30 -3.21 -17.43
CA ARG A 389 -13.91 -2.33 -18.44
C ARG A 389 -13.25 -0.96 -18.53
N TYR A 390 -12.80 -0.40 -17.41
CA TYR A 390 -12.14 0.90 -17.36
C TYR A 390 -10.70 0.78 -17.88
N VAL A 391 -10.01 -0.32 -17.52
CA VAL A 391 -8.67 -0.65 -18.05
C VAL A 391 -8.71 -0.74 -19.58
N ALA A 392 -9.68 -1.48 -20.14
CA ALA A 392 -9.83 -1.61 -21.59
C ALA A 392 -10.06 -0.26 -22.28
N ARG A 393 -10.85 0.63 -21.65
CA ARG A 393 -11.09 1.99 -22.17
C ARG A 393 -9.83 2.83 -22.18
N VAL A 394 -9.07 2.84 -21.09
CA VAL A 394 -7.78 3.57 -20.99
C VAL A 394 -6.79 3.03 -22.01
N LYS A 395 -6.65 1.70 -22.12
CA LYS A 395 -5.78 1.06 -23.12
C LYS A 395 -6.15 1.49 -24.54
N LYS A 396 -7.44 1.45 -24.90
CA LYS A 396 -7.91 1.82 -26.24
C LYS A 396 -7.65 3.28 -26.61
N VAL A 397 -7.81 4.20 -25.66
CA VAL A 397 -7.64 5.64 -25.92
C VAL A 397 -6.17 6.03 -25.97
N LEU A 398 -5.35 5.52 -25.05
CA LEU A 398 -3.93 5.88 -24.95
C LEU A 398 -3.04 5.11 -25.93
N ALA A 399 -3.43 3.91 -26.39
CA ALA A 399 -2.69 3.19 -27.43
C ALA A 399 -2.61 3.95 -28.77
N LYS A 400 -3.44 4.97 -28.99
CA LYS A 400 -3.32 5.86 -30.16
C LYS A 400 -2.22 6.92 -30.01
N GLN A 401 -1.75 7.15 -28.78
CA GLN A 401 -0.75 8.20 -28.46
C GLN A 401 0.65 7.62 -28.27
N PHE A 402 0.76 6.35 -27.90
CA PHE A 402 2.01 5.62 -27.80
C PHE A 402 2.08 4.69 -29.02
N ASP A 403 3.13 4.79 -29.82
CA ASP A 403 3.37 3.98 -31.03
C ASP A 403 3.68 2.50 -30.70
N ASP A 404 3.22 2.03 -29.53
CA ASP A 404 3.59 0.79 -28.88
C ASP A 404 2.38 0.18 -28.16
N SER A 405 2.17 -1.11 -28.39
CA SER A 405 1.02 -1.87 -27.85
C SER A 405 1.09 -2.16 -26.34
N GLU A 406 2.21 -1.84 -25.68
CA GLU A 406 2.46 -2.16 -24.26
C GLU A 406 2.84 -0.95 -23.39
N PHE A 407 2.20 0.22 -23.59
CA PHE A 407 2.41 1.36 -22.66
C PHE A 407 2.09 1.01 -21.20
N LEU A 408 1.15 0.07 -20.99
CA LEU A 408 0.72 -0.42 -19.68
C LEU A 408 1.19 -1.87 -19.49
N LYS A 409 2.38 -2.03 -18.90
CA LYS A 409 3.07 -3.32 -18.76
C LYS A 409 2.38 -4.19 -17.70
N PRO A 410 2.07 -5.48 -17.99
CA PRO A 410 1.57 -6.37 -16.97
C PRO A 410 2.67 -6.65 -15.94
N TYR A 411 2.37 -6.46 -14.66
CA TYR A 411 3.27 -6.81 -13.57
C TYR A 411 2.79 -8.13 -12.96
N ARG A 412 3.54 -9.22 -13.20
CA ARG A 412 3.17 -10.55 -12.74
C ARG A 412 3.62 -10.73 -11.30
N ILE A 413 2.67 -11.07 -10.43
CA ILE A 413 2.92 -11.37 -9.02
C ILE A 413 2.45 -12.79 -8.78
N SER A 414 3.33 -13.63 -8.25
CA SER A 414 2.95 -14.94 -7.76
C SER A 414 2.30 -14.76 -6.39
N MET A 415 0.99 -14.98 -6.29
CA MET A 415 0.31 -14.92 -4.99
C MET A 415 0.80 -16.03 -4.04
N GLU A 416 1.29 -17.15 -4.59
CA GLU A 416 1.91 -18.24 -3.81
C GLU A 416 3.14 -17.74 -3.02
N GLU A 417 3.93 -16.82 -3.58
CA GLU A 417 5.08 -16.23 -2.89
C GLU A 417 4.67 -15.26 -1.77
N LEU A 418 3.42 -14.77 -1.82
CA LEU A 418 2.87 -13.82 -0.86
C LEU A 418 1.92 -14.48 0.16
N ASP A 419 1.79 -15.81 0.18
CA ASP A 419 0.89 -16.52 1.09
C ASP A 419 1.16 -16.18 2.56
N SER A 420 2.43 -16.04 2.93
CA SER A 420 2.86 -15.59 4.26
C SER A 420 2.34 -14.19 4.63
N PHE A 421 2.29 -13.26 3.67
CA PHE A 421 1.72 -11.93 3.85
C PHE A 421 0.19 -11.98 3.82
N ARG A 422 -0.41 -12.88 3.04
CA ARG A 422 -1.85 -13.00 2.86
C ARG A 422 -2.58 -13.16 4.18
N TYR A 423 -2.12 -14.06 5.04
CA TYR A 423 -2.72 -14.29 6.35
C TYR A 423 -2.63 -13.08 7.27
N ARG A 424 -1.45 -12.44 7.35
CA ARG A 424 -1.24 -11.23 8.18
C ARG A 424 -2.12 -10.08 7.71
N CYS A 425 -2.22 -9.91 6.40
CA CYS A 425 -3.05 -8.87 5.80
C CYS A 425 -4.53 -9.15 6.04
N SER A 426 -4.96 -10.40 5.97
CA SER A 426 -6.35 -10.78 6.25
C SER A 426 -6.76 -10.45 7.69
N ASP A 427 -5.90 -10.72 8.68
CA ASP A 427 -6.20 -10.30 10.06
C ASP A 427 -6.18 -8.79 10.26
N ALA A 428 -5.17 -8.11 9.71
CA ALA A 428 -5.12 -6.66 9.74
C ALA A 428 -6.43 -6.07 9.16
N LEU A 429 -6.93 -6.63 8.06
CA LEU A 429 -8.20 -6.24 7.46
C LEU A 429 -9.42 -6.52 8.36
N HIS A 430 -9.44 -7.63 9.09
CA HIS A 430 -10.51 -7.94 10.05
C HIS A 430 -10.53 -6.98 11.25
N SER A 431 -9.36 -6.55 11.71
CA SER A 431 -9.26 -5.57 12.79
C SER A 431 -9.70 -4.16 12.38
N VAL A 432 -9.53 -3.82 11.09
CA VAL A 432 -9.95 -2.53 10.52
C VAL A 432 -11.43 -2.61 10.11
N THR A 433 -12.29 -2.57 11.13
CA THR A 433 -13.75 -2.58 10.97
C THR A 433 -14.29 -1.25 10.44
N SER A 434 -15.49 -1.27 9.86
CA SER A 434 -16.20 -0.05 9.44
C SER A 434 -16.43 0.93 10.59
N LEU A 435 -16.63 0.43 11.82
CA LEU A 435 -16.74 1.25 13.02
C LEU A 435 -15.42 1.97 13.32
N ALA A 436 -14.30 1.24 13.32
CA ALA A 436 -12.97 1.82 13.54
C ALA A 436 -12.62 2.88 12.48
N VAL A 437 -12.98 2.63 11.21
CA VAL A 437 -12.83 3.60 10.11
C VAL A 437 -13.63 4.87 10.38
N ARG A 438 -14.91 4.72 10.75
CA ARG A 438 -15.79 5.86 11.05
C ARG A 438 -15.29 6.68 12.23
N GLU A 439 -14.86 6.02 13.29
CA GLU A 439 -14.32 6.69 14.48
C GLU A 439 -13.00 7.42 14.18
N ALA A 440 -12.10 6.81 13.40
CA ALA A 440 -10.86 7.45 12.97
C ALA A 440 -11.13 8.71 12.13
N ARG A 441 -12.09 8.65 11.20
CA ARG A 441 -12.53 9.80 10.39
C ARG A 441 -13.09 10.92 11.24
N LEU A 442 -14.03 10.61 12.14
CA LEU A 442 -14.64 11.59 13.03
C LEU A 442 -13.60 12.26 13.94
N LYS A 443 -12.63 11.50 14.46
CA LYS A 443 -11.55 12.03 15.29
C LYS A 443 -10.69 13.03 14.53
N GLU A 444 -10.26 12.72 13.31
CA GLU A 444 -9.43 13.61 12.50
C GLU A 444 -10.17 14.92 12.16
N ILE A 445 -11.44 14.82 11.76
CA ILE A 445 -12.28 16.00 11.51
C ILE A 445 -12.46 16.85 12.77
N LYS A 446 -12.74 16.23 13.93
CA LYS A 446 -12.89 16.93 15.22
C LYS A 446 -11.59 17.62 15.64
N GLU A 447 -10.45 16.94 15.59
CA GLU A 447 -9.15 17.51 15.94
C GLU A 447 -8.81 18.71 15.06
N GLU A 448 -9.12 18.63 13.77
CA GLU A 448 -8.84 19.70 12.84
C GLU A 448 -9.83 20.87 12.96
N ALA A 449 -11.10 20.58 13.25
CA ALA A 449 -12.08 21.60 13.62
C ALA A 449 -11.65 22.37 14.89
N LEU A 450 -11.07 21.68 15.89
CA LEU A 450 -10.55 22.31 17.11
C LEU A 450 -9.32 23.20 16.86
N LYS A 451 -8.54 22.96 15.80
CA LYS A 451 -7.40 23.81 15.42
C LYS A 451 -7.80 25.09 14.68
N SER A 452 -9.04 25.20 14.21
CA SER A 452 -9.55 26.41 13.57
C SER A 452 -9.65 27.59 14.55
N ASP A 453 -9.13 28.76 14.16
CA ASP A 453 -9.10 29.95 15.04
C ASP A 453 -10.51 30.48 15.39
N LYS A 454 -11.50 30.24 14.53
CA LYS A 454 -12.92 30.53 14.80
C LYS A 454 -13.50 29.65 15.90
N LEU A 455 -13.07 28.39 16.01
CA LEU A 455 -13.53 27.45 17.04
C LEU A 455 -12.70 27.57 18.32
N LYS A 456 -11.41 27.91 18.24
CA LYS A 456 -10.59 28.25 19.41
C LYS A 456 -11.22 29.36 20.25
N SER A 457 -11.72 30.41 19.59
CA SER A 457 -12.38 31.54 20.27
C SER A 457 -13.75 31.17 20.87
N TYR A 458 -14.50 30.24 20.26
CA TYR A 458 -15.74 29.69 20.81
C TYR A 458 -15.49 28.81 22.04
N PHE A 459 -14.49 27.92 22.00
CA PHE A 459 -14.15 27.02 23.11
C PHE A 459 -13.38 27.71 24.24
N ALA A 460 -12.69 28.82 23.95
CA ALA A 460 -12.15 29.70 24.98
C ALA A 460 -13.29 30.32 25.84
N LYS A 461 -14.47 30.55 25.24
CA LYS A 461 -15.66 31.07 25.93
C LYS A 461 -16.55 29.96 26.50
N ASN A 462 -16.45 28.72 26.00
CA ASN A 462 -17.23 27.56 26.43
C ASN A 462 -16.33 26.35 26.76
N PRO A 463 -15.60 26.39 27.90
CA PRO A 463 -14.63 25.35 28.25
C PRO A 463 -15.25 24.00 28.65
N HIS A 464 -16.55 23.95 28.91
CA HIS A 464 -17.28 22.70 29.15
C HIS A 464 -17.50 21.90 27.86
N ASP A 465 -17.81 22.58 26.75
CA ASP A 465 -18.05 21.94 25.45
C ASP A 465 -16.75 21.38 24.84
N LEU A 466 -15.63 22.06 25.10
CA LEU A 466 -14.29 21.54 24.78
C LEU A 466 -13.98 20.22 25.50
N ARG A 467 -14.43 20.08 26.76
CA ARG A 467 -14.28 18.84 27.54
C ARG A 467 -15.16 17.73 26.99
N LEU A 468 -16.42 18.02 26.65
CA LEU A 468 -17.34 17.06 26.00
C LEU A 468 -16.78 16.51 24.68
N ILE A 469 -16.11 17.34 23.88
CA ILE A 469 -15.48 16.91 22.61
C ILE A 469 -14.18 16.10 22.83
N ARG A 470 -13.43 16.41 23.90
CA ARG A 470 -12.19 15.70 24.27
C ARG A 470 -12.43 14.37 24.99
N HIS A 471 -13.64 14.12 25.51
CA HIS A 471 -13.99 12.93 26.28
C HIS A 471 -14.38 11.70 25.43
N ASP A 472 -13.92 11.60 24.19
CA ASP A 472 -13.89 10.31 23.49
C ASP A 472 -12.66 9.52 23.93
N LYS A 473 -12.88 8.27 24.39
CA LYS A 473 -11.82 7.33 24.75
C LYS A 473 -10.76 7.32 23.64
N PRO A 474 -9.46 7.31 23.95
CA PRO A 474 -8.44 7.09 22.93
C PRO A 474 -8.69 5.70 22.33
N ILE A 475 -9.18 5.68 21.09
CA ILE A 475 -9.20 4.46 20.29
C ILE A 475 -7.76 4.25 19.85
N GLN A 476 -7.03 3.56 20.71
CA GLN A 476 -5.81 2.90 20.31
C GLN A 476 -6.20 1.87 19.24
N PRO A 477 -5.42 1.70 18.16
CA PRO A 477 -5.51 0.45 17.39
C PRO A 477 -5.47 -0.67 18.43
N GLN A 478 -6.45 -1.59 18.39
CA GLN A 478 -6.62 -2.60 19.44
C GLN A 478 -5.25 -3.11 19.88
N LYS A 479 -4.95 -3.01 21.18
CA LYS A 479 -3.66 -3.36 21.80
C LYS A 479 -3.17 -4.80 21.50
N GLY A 480 -3.92 -5.61 20.75
CA GLY A 480 -3.65 -7.03 20.49
C GLY A 480 -2.78 -7.35 19.27
N LEU A 481 -2.57 -6.45 18.30
CA LEU A 481 -1.88 -6.79 17.04
C LEU A 481 -0.46 -6.24 16.91
N GLN A 482 0.23 -5.96 18.02
CA GLN A 482 1.61 -5.46 17.99
C GLN A 482 2.57 -6.41 17.22
N HIS A 483 2.28 -7.70 17.24
CA HIS A 483 3.02 -8.74 16.50
C HIS A 483 2.97 -8.57 14.97
N LEU A 484 2.00 -7.81 14.41
CA LEU A 484 1.91 -7.55 12.97
C LEU A 484 2.85 -6.43 12.49
N LYS A 485 3.39 -5.63 13.41
CA LYS A 485 4.25 -4.48 13.08
C LYS A 485 5.59 -4.94 12.50
N HIS A 486 6.18 -5.95 13.14
CA HIS A 486 7.44 -6.55 12.72
C HIS A 486 7.16 -7.68 11.73
N VAL A 487 7.63 -7.54 10.49
CA VAL A 487 7.73 -8.69 9.58
C VAL A 487 9.11 -9.25 9.81
N PRO A 488 9.24 -10.41 10.47
CA PRO A 488 10.56 -10.99 10.62
C PRO A 488 11.12 -11.37 9.26
N ASP A 489 12.44 -11.28 9.09
CA ASP A 489 13.11 -11.59 7.81
C ASP A 489 12.90 -13.05 7.37
N TYR A 490 12.40 -13.89 8.27
CA TYR A 490 12.29 -15.33 8.16
C TYR A 490 10.91 -15.86 7.78
N ILE A 491 10.37 -15.32 6.69
CA ILE A 491 9.05 -15.71 6.21
C ILE A 491 8.94 -17.21 5.97
N ASP A 492 9.99 -17.93 5.57
CA ASP A 492 9.96 -19.38 5.38
C ASP A 492 10.77 -20.08 6.46
N ALA A 493 10.28 -20.16 7.71
CA ALA A 493 11.05 -20.69 8.85
C ALA A 493 10.43 -21.93 9.52
N PHE A 494 11.28 -22.67 10.24
CA PHE A 494 10.90 -23.70 11.19
C PHE A 494 11.55 -23.47 12.57
N VAL A 495 10.95 -24.04 13.60
CA VAL A 495 11.41 -23.94 14.99
C VAL A 495 11.73 -25.33 15.52
N CYS A 496 12.81 -25.45 16.29
CA CYS A 496 13.29 -26.71 16.86
C CYS A 496 13.48 -26.55 18.38
N GLY A 497 12.86 -27.45 19.14
CA GLY A 497 13.11 -27.59 20.57
C GLY A 497 14.29 -28.51 20.82
N LEU A 498 15.18 -28.13 21.73
CA LEU A 498 16.41 -28.84 22.06
C LEU A 498 16.47 -29.08 23.57
N ASP A 499 17.31 -30.03 23.98
CA ASP A 499 17.65 -30.22 25.40
C ASP A 499 18.36 -29.00 26.02
N VAL A 500 18.95 -28.15 25.18
CA VAL A 500 19.71 -26.95 25.55
C VAL A 500 19.01 -25.64 25.14
N GLY A 501 17.73 -25.70 24.76
CA GLY A 501 16.97 -24.50 24.45
C GLY A 501 16.06 -24.64 23.24
N LEU A 502 16.02 -23.59 22.41
CA LEU A 502 15.22 -23.54 21.20
C LEU A 502 15.99 -22.79 20.11
N ARG A 503 15.87 -23.25 18.85
CA ARG A 503 16.47 -22.57 17.69
C ARG A 503 15.45 -22.36 16.59
N ILE A 504 15.62 -21.28 15.84
CA ILE A 504 14.76 -20.87 14.72
C ILE A 504 15.62 -20.77 13.47
N TYR A 505 15.18 -21.43 12.41
CA TYR A 505 15.91 -21.49 11.15
C TYR A 505 15.06 -21.02 9.99
N ASN A 506 15.68 -20.27 9.07
CA ASN A 506 15.12 -20.08 7.74
C ASN A 506 15.24 -21.41 7.02
N SER A 507 14.21 -21.78 6.31
CA SER A 507 14.08 -23.08 5.65
C SER A 507 14.70 -23.08 4.27
N ASP A 508 14.83 -21.91 3.61
CA ASP A 508 15.51 -21.78 2.31
C ASP A 508 15.91 -20.31 2.04
N PRO A 509 17.23 -19.97 1.99
CA PRO A 509 18.36 -20.83 2.33
C PRO A 509 18.38 -21.20 3.82
N LEU A 510 18.97 -22.35 4.15
CA LEU A 510 19.09 -22.81 5.54
C LEU A 510 20.02 -21.89 6.34
N VAL A 511 19.46 -21.11 7.27
CA VAL A 511 20.22 -20.15 8.10
C VAL A 511 19.63 -20.10 9.50
N GLU A 512 20.46 -20.11 10.56
CA GLU A 512 19.99 -19.83 11.92
C GLU A 512 19.63 -18.34 12.06
N LEU A 513 18.43 -18.08 12.53
CA LEU A 513 17.87 -16.74 12.64
C LEU A 513 17.91 -16.21 14.07
N ALA A 514 17.61 -17.10 15.01
CA ALA A 514 17.59 -16.80 16.43
C ALA A 514 17.69 -18.09 17.22
N SER A 515 18.27 -17.98 18.41
CA SER A 515 18.34 -19.04 19.41
C SER A 515 17.99 -18.50 20.78
N LEU A 516 17.30 -19.33 21.55
CA LEU A 516 17.06 -19.14 22.97
C LEU A 516 17.83 -20.25 23.69
N ASP A 517 18.74 -19.84 24.56
CA ASP A 517 19.60 -20.79 25.26
C ASP A 517 18.87 -21.50 26.42
N GLN A 518 19.60 -22.41 27.04
CA GLN A 518 19.15 -23.19 28.16
C GLN A 518 18.81 -22.31 29.38
N GLU A 519 19.48 -21.16 29.56
CA GLU A 519 19.20 -20.27 30.68
C GLU A 519 17.83 -19.60 30.51
N VAL A 520 17.43 -19.29 29.28
CA VAL A 520 16.13 -18.69 28.96
C VAL A 520 15.02 -19.73 29.04
N THR A 521 15.12 -20.85 28.31
CA THR A 521 13.99 -21.79 28.14
C THR A 521 14.12 -23.10 28.91
N GLY A 522 15.33 -23.49 29.30
CA GLY A 522 15.63 -24.88 29.64
C GLY A 522 15.43 -25.83 28.45
N SER A 523 15.27 -27.11 28.72
CA SER A 523 14.93 -28.13 27.72
C SER A 523 13.48 -27.93 27.21
N VAL A 524 13.32 -27.94 25.88
CA VAL A 524 12.04 -27.69 25.20
C VAL A 524 11.54 -28.96 24.52
N LYS A 525 10.37 -29.43 24.95
CA LYS A 525 9.72 -30.64 24.42
C LYS A 525 8.86 -30.37 23.20
N LEU A 526 8.01 -29.33 23.27
CA LEU A 526 7.16 -28.90 22.18
C LEU A 526 7.40 -27.42 21.91
N CYS A 527 7.44 -27.04 20.64
CA CYS A 527 7.42 -25.66 20.25
C CYS A 527 6.66 -25.46 18.94
N ILE A 528 6.00 -24.31 18.81
CA ILE A 528 5.33 -23.91 17.58
C ILE A 528 5.37 -22.38 17.47
N MET A 529 5.65 -21.91 16.27
CA MET A 529 5.59 -20.49 15.95
C MET A 529 4.21 -20.15 15.39
N LEU A 530 3.60 -19.06 15.87
CA LEU A 530 2.35 -18.56 15.29
C LEU A 530 2.64 -18.01 13.89
N HIS A 531 2.30 -18.77 12.83
CA HIS A 531 2.32 -18.33 11.42
C HIS A 531 3.50 -17.42 11.02
N ARG A 532 4.73 -17.76 11.42
CA ARG A 532 5.93 -16.96 11.10
C ARG A 532 5.92 -15.54 11.70
N THR A 533 5.35 -15.38 12.90
CA THR A 533 5.40 -14.14 13.72
C THR A 533 6.51 -14.22 14.77
N ASN A 534 6.64 -13.18 15.59
CA ASN A 534 7.53 -13.14 16.77
C ASN A 534 7.00 -13.95 17.97
N LEU A 535 5.80 -14.55 17.88
CA LEU A 535 5.19 -15.29 18.98
C LEU A 535 5.45 -16.79 18.83
N ILE A 536 6.06 -17.36 19.88
CA ILE A 536 6.43 -18.77 19.95
C ILE A 536 5.78 -19.37 21.19
N ALA A 537 4.97 -20.41 21.00
CA ALA A 537 4.48 -21.22 22.10
C ALA A 537 5.45 -22.38 22.34
N LEU A 538 5.83 -22.62 23.59
CA LEU A 538 6.69 -23.72 23.98
C LEU A 538 6.19 -24.44 25.25
N VAL A 539 6.53 -25.72 25.37
CA VAL A 539 6.28 -26.57 26.54
C VAL A 539 7.62 -27.14 26.98
N GLY A 540 7.94 -27.01 28.27
CA GLY A 540 9.16 -27.58 28.82
C GLY A 540 9.06 -29.09 28.97
N GLY A 541 10.21 -29.76 29.01
CA GLY A 541 10.32 -31.21 29.26
C GLY A 541 11.76 -31.65 29.15
N GLY A 542 12.05 -32.96 29.20
CA GLY A 542 13.42 -33.47 29.04
C GLY A 542 14.32 -33.26 30.28
N PRO A 543 15.64 -33.42 30.14
CA PRO A 543 16.56 -33.57 31.28
C PRO A 543 16.82 -32.27 32.05
N ARG A 544 16.69 -31.10 31.43
CA ARG A 544 16.95 -29.79 32.04
C ARG A 544 15.71 -28.92 32.00
N GLN A 545 14.61 -29.46 32.54
CA GLN A 545 13.30 -28.84 32.51
C GLN A 545 13.24 -27.59 33.39
N LYS A 546 12.98 -26.43 32.77
CA LYS A 546 12.73 -25.15 33.46
C LYS A 546 11.24 -24.86 33.65
N PHE A 547 10.42 -25.27 32.68
CA PHE A 547 8.97 -25.10 32.67
C PHE A 547 8.27 -26.45 32.72
N SER A 548 7.13 -26.52 33.40
CA SER A 548 6.32 -27.73 33.46
C SER A 548 5.88 -28.19 32.07
N ASP A 549 5.79 -29.50 31.86
CA ASP A 549 5.18 -30.12 30.68
C ASP A 549 3.63 -30.03 30.69
N HIS A 550 3.09 -29.48 31.77
CA HIS A 550 1.69 -29.10 31.95
C HIS A 550 1.42 -27.61 31.64
N SER A 551 2.46 -26.83 31.31
CA SER A 551 2.34 -25.40 31.04
C SER A 551 2.77 -25.07 29.61
N VAL A 552 2.01 -24.19 28.96
CA VAL A 552 2.37 -23.59 27.67
C VAL A 552 2.84 -22.17 27.91
N MET A 553 4.10 -21.89 27.58
CA MET A 553 4.73 -20.58 27.69
C MET A 553 4.70 -19.87 26.33
N ILE A 554 4.34 -18.59 26.30
CA ILE A 554 4.38 -17.76 25.09
C ILE A 554 5.56 -16.80 25.18
N TRP A 555 6.55 -17.00 24.31
CA TRP A 555 7.67 -16.09 24.10
C TRP A 555 7.33 -15.05 23.02
N ASP A 556 7.65 -13.79 23.29
CA ASP A 556 7.62 -12.70 22.30
C ASP A 556 9.07 -12.33 21.95
N ASP A 557 9.50 -12.69 20.74
CA ASP A 557 10.89 -12.49 20.31
C ASP A 557 11.26 -11.02 20.10
N ASP A 558 10.29 -10.15 19.80
CA ASP A 558 10.51 -8.72 19.65
C ASP A 558 10.74 -8.07 21.04
N LYS A 559 10.01 -8.53 22.06
CA LYS A 559 10.15 -8.05 23.43
C LYS A 559 11.22 -8.77 24.25
N LYS A 560 11.73 -9.90 23.72
CA LYS A 560 12.66 -10.80 24.39
C LYS A 560 12.18 -11.20 25.80
N CYS A 561 10.90 -11.52 25.93
CA CYS A 561 10.31 -11.95 27.20
C CYS A 561 9.12 -12.91 27.03
N PHE A 562 8.76 -13.61 28.10
CA PHE A 562 7.53 -14.40 28.15
C PHE A 562 6.32 -13.49 28.44
N VAL A 563 5.30 -13.56 27.59
CA VAL A 563 4.13 -12.67 27.62
C VAL A 563 2.85 -13.35 28.11
N ALA A 564 2.82 -14.69 28.16
CA ALA A 564 1.69 -15.46 28.71
C ALA A 564 2.12 -16.87 29.15
N GLU A 565 1.36 -17.43 30.10
CA GLU A 565 1.45 -18.82 30.55
C GLU A 565 0.03 -19.41 30.60
N PHE A 566 -0.12 -20.65 30.13
CA PHE A 566 -1.34 -21.43 30.22
C PHE A 566 -1.06 -22.73 30.97
N ALA A 567 -1.64 -22.91 32.15
CA ALA A 567 -1.47 -24.12 32.95
C ALA A 567 -2.63 -25.11 32.72
N PHE A 568 -2.30 -26.40 32.70
CA PHE A 568 -3.22 -27.49 32.44
C PHE A 568 -3.16 -28.59 33.51
N PRO A 569 -4.24 -29.38 33.69
CA PRO A 569 -4.28 -30.42 34.73
C PRO A 569 -3.48 -31.69 34.40
N SER A 570 -3.08 -31.87 33.14
CA SER A 570 -2.25 -33.00 32.71
C SER A 570 -1.26 -32.55 31.64
N GLU A 571 -0.34 -33.43 31.29
CA GLU A 571 0.68 -33.23 30.27
C GLU A 571 0.09 -32.71 28.94
N VAL A 572 0.74 -31.70 28.37
CA VAL A 572 0.44 -31.18 27.04
C VAL A 572 1.12 -32.06 25.99
N LEU A 573 0.31 -32.73 25.17
CA LEU A 573 0.79 -33.68 24.16
C LEU A 573 1.03 -33.02 22.79
N SER A 574 0.31 -31.94 22.47
CA SER A 574 0.43 -31.25 21.19
C SER A 574 -0.09 -29.82 21.25
N LEU A 575 0.50 -28.97 20.42
CA LEU A 575 0.12 -27.57 20.23
C LEU A 575 -0.20 -27.30 18.77
N LYS A 576 -1.28 -26.55 18.53
CA LYS A 576 -1.56 -25.91 17.23
C LYS A 576 -1.89 -24.45 17.46
N MET A 577 -1.45 -23.60 16.55
CA MET A 577 -1.77 -22.19 16.55
C MET A 577 -2.35 -21.83 15.19
N SER A 578 -3.44 -21.08 15.20
CA SER A 578 -3.91 -20.33 14.05
C SER A 578 -3.89 -18.84 14.37
N HIS A 579 -4.19 -18.02 13.37
CA HIS A 579 -4.27 -16.57 13.52
C HIS A 579 -5.06 -16.13 14.76
N ALA A 580 -6.18 -16.80 15.04
CA ALA A 580 -7.11 -16.37 16.10
C ALA A 580 -7.21 -17.37 17.26
N LYS A 581 -6.43 -18.47 17.24
CA LYS A 581 -6.61 -19.59 18.17
C LYS A 581 -5.29 -20.19 18.63
N LEU A 582 -5.21 -20.47 19.92
CA LEU A 582 -4.24 -21.43 20.48
C LEU A 582 -5.02 -22.70 20.83
N VAL A 583 -4.57 -23.83 20.31
CA VAL A 583 -5.14 -25.15 20.57
C VAL A 583 -4.12 -25.97 21.35
N VAL A 584 -4.55 -26.48 22.49
CA VAL A 584 -3.74 -27.31 23.38
C VAL A 584 -4.41 -28.67 23.51
N VAL A 585 -3.66 -29.73 23.19
CA VAL A 585 -4.15 -31.11 23.19
C VAL A 585 -3.60 -31.84 24.40
N LEU A 586 -4.51 -32.40 25.19
CA LEU A 586 -4.25 -33.33 26.27
C LEU A 586 -4.73 -34.72 25.86
N ARG A 587 -4.46 -35.72 26.70
CA ARG A 587 -4.79 -37.13 26.42
C ARG A 587 -6.27 -37.38 26.11
N LYS A 588 -7.20 -36.68 26.77
CA LYS A 588 -8.67 -36.85 26.58
C LYS A 588 -9.40 -35.57 26.22
N GLN A 589 -8.70 -34.44 26.13
CA GLN A 589 -9.31 -33.13 25.93
C GLN A 589 -8.51 -32.27 24.96
N VAL A 590 -9.22 -31.47 24.18
CA VAL A 590 -8.66 -30.43 23.31
C VAL A 590 -9.20 -29.08 23.75
N HIS A 591 -8.34 -28.20 24.26
CA HIS A 591 -8.71 -26.85 24.66
C HIS A 591 -8.40 -25.86 23.55
N VAL A 592 -9.32 -24.92 23.33
CA VAL A 592 -9.17 -23.86 22.34
C VAL A 592 -9.29 -22.52 23.06
N PHE A 593 -8.29 -21.66 22.87
CA PHE A 593 -8.23 -20.31 23.41
C PHE A 593 -8.24 -19.29 22.28
N SER A 594 -8.75 -18.08 22.52
CA SER A 594 -8.44 -16.94 21.67
C SER A 594 -6.96 -16.57 21.85
N PHE A 595 -6.27 -16.28 20.75
CA PHE A 595 -4.87 -15.88 20.74
C PHE A 595 -4.58 -15.26 19.35
N PRO A 596 -3.69 -14.26 19.18
CA PRO A 596 -2.73 -13.63 20.10
C PRO A 596 -3.24 -12.42 20.89
N GLY A 597 -4.52 -12.06 20.75
CA GLY A 597 -5.15 -11.03 21.59
C GLY A 597 -5.25 -11.44 23.07
N THR A 598 -6.12 -10.78 23.83
CA THR A 598 -6.36 -11.19 25.24
C THR A 598 -6.81 -12.66 25.29
N PRO A 599 -6.03 -13.56 25.91
CA PRO A 599 -6.34 -14.98 25.86
C PRO A 599 -7.56 -15.31 26.69
N THR A 600 -8.58 -15.88 26.06
CA THR A 600 -9.78 -16.39 26.72
C THR A 600 -10.04 -17.81 26.27
N LYS A 601 -10.41 -18.68 27.22
CA LYS A 601 -10.79 -20.06 26.89
C LYS A 601 -12.13 -20.04 26.16
N LEU A 602 -12.13 -20.53 24.92
CA LEU A 602 -13.31 -20.55 24.06
C LEU A 602 -14.11 -21.84 24.24
N VAL A 603 -13.43 -22.99 24.22
CA VAL A 603 -14.08 -24.30 24.37
C VAL A 603 -13.10 -25.37 24.87
N SER A 604 -13.62 -26.37 25.57
CA SER A 604 -12.96 -27.66 25.80
C SER A 604 -13.75 -28.73 25.06
N LEU A 605 -13.10 -29.49 24.20
CA LEU A 605 -13.69 -30.58 23.45
C LEU A 605 -13.16 -31.91 23.99
N GLU A 606 -14.05 -32.87 24.22
CA GLU A 606 -13.65 -34.23 24.58
C GLU A 606 -13.22 -35.01 23.34
N THR A 607 -12.19 -35.82 23.50
CA THR A 607 -11.69 -36.74 22.49
C THR A 607 -11.50 -38.12 23.11
N ARG A 608 -11.44 -39.15 22.27
CA ARG A 608 -10.96 -40.47 22.70
C ARG A 608 -9.53 -40.36 23.23
N GLU A 609 -9.02 -41.41 23.88
CA GLU A 609 -7.58 -41.53 24.16
C GLU A 609 -6.75 -41.09 22.95
N ASN A 610 -5.99 -40.02 23.14
CA ASN A 610 -5.18 -39.37 22.11
C ASN A 610 -3.72 -39.30 22.60
N PRO A 611 -3.04 -40.45 22.77
CA PRO A 611 -1.70 -40.51 23.36
C PRO A 611 -0.64 -39.80 22.52
N HIS A 612 -0.87 -39.66 21.20
CA HIS A 612 0.03 -38.98 20.26
C HIS A 612 -0.34 -37.50 20.02
N GLY A 613 -1.33 -36.96 20.75
CA GLY A 613 -1.73 -35.56 20.59
C GLY A 613 -2.20 -35.21 19.17
N LEU A 614 -2.82 -36.15 18.45
CA LEU A 614 -3.28 -35.98 17.07
C LEU A 614 -4.30 -34.85 16.99
N CYS A 615 -3.98 -33.85 16.19
CA CYS A 615 -4.83 -32.70 15.94
C CYS A 615 -4.36 -31.96 14.68
N ALA A 616 -5.31 -31.46 13.88
CA ALA A 616 -5.04 -30.55 12.79
C ALA A 616 -5.98 -29.34 12.86
N LEU A 617 -5.44 -28.17 12.54
CA LEU A 617 -6.13 -26.89 12.57
C LEU A 617 -5.96 -26.23 11.19
N SER A 618 -7.06 -25.78 10.58
CA SER A 618 -6.98 -25.00 9.35
C SER A 618 -6.45 -23.59 9.63
N ALA A 619 -5.75 -23.04 8.64
CA ALA A 619 -5.12 -21.71 8.72
C ALA A 619 -6.02 -20.59 8.19
N ASP A 620 -7.04 -20.92 7.39
CA ASP A 620 -7.92 -19.96 6.76
C ASP A 620 -8.90 -19.32 7.75
N LEU A 621 -8.94 -17.99 7.69
CA LEU A 621 -9.80 -17.14 8.49
C LEU A 621 -11.25 -17.22 8.07
N THR A 622 -11.61 -17.77 6.91
CA THR A 622 -13.01 -17.94 6.48
C THR A 622 -13.65 -19.16 7.15
N MET A 623 -12.92 -20.28 7.23
CA MET A 623 -13.35 -21.58 7.74
C MET A 623 -12.32 -22.13 8.74
N GLU A 624 -12.57 -21.90 10.03
CA GLU A 624 -11.72 -22.41 11.12
C GLU A 624 -12.18 -23.81 11.53
N TYR A 625 -11.62 -24.85 10.89
CA TYR A 625 -11.86 -26.24 11.25
C TYR A 625 -10.77 -26.79 12.15
N LEU A 626 -11.22 -27.51 13.17
CA LEU A 626 -10.39 -28.32 14.04
C LEU A 626 -10.73 -29.79 13.80
N ALA A 627 -9.72 -30.60 13.48
CA ALA A 627 -9.81 -32.04 13.30
C ALA A 627 -9.04 -32.76 14.40
N PHE A 628 -9.63 -33.75 15.04
CA PHE A 628 -9.01 -34.58 16.09
C PHE A 628 -9.69 -35.95 16.17
N PRO A 629 -9.13 -36.95 16.86
CA PRO A 629 -9.76 -38.27 16.99
C PRO A 629 -11.17 -38.19 17.56
N GLY A 630 -12.13 -38.84 16.90
CA GLY A 630 -13.50 -38.99 17.39
C GLY A 630 -13.65 -40.20 18.32
N TYR A 631 -14.85 -40.39 18.86
CA TYR A 631 -15.13 -41.45 19.84
C TYR A 631 -14.99 -42.88 19.30
N ARG A 632 -15.22 -43.09 18.00
CA ARG A 632 -15.07 -44.40 17.37
C ARG A 632 -13.63 -44.60 16.89
N THR A 633 -13.12 -45.83 16.99
CA THR A 633 -11.84 -46.20 16.40
C THR A 633 -11.75 -45.76 14.94
N GLY A 634 -10.63 -45.13 14.56
CA GLY A 634 -10.38 -44.68 13.19
C GLY A 634 -11.27 -43.52 12.70
N SER A 635 -12.11 -42.96 13.56
CA SER A 635 -12.95 -41.80 13.24
C SER A 635 -12.26 -40.46 13.55
N VAL A 636 -12.51 -39.45 12.72
CA VAL A 636 -12.09 -38.06 12.94
C VAL A 636 -13.30 -37.20 13.26
N GLN A 637 -13.22 -36.44 14.34
CA GLN A 637 -14.16 -35.39 14.69
C GLN A 637 -13.71 -34.06 14.07
N LEU A 638 -14.61 -33.42 13.33
CA LEU A 638 -14.47 -32.12 12.68
C LEU A 638 -15.39 -31.10 13.35
N THR A 639 -14.78 -30.04 13.86
CA THR A 639 -15.46 -28.97 14.58
C THR A 639 -15.17 -27.62 13.91
N ASN A 640 -16.22 -26.87 13.56
CA ASN A 640 -16.06 -25.51 13.06
C ASN A 640 -16.04 -24.52 14.25
N LEU A 641 -14.86 -23.95 14.53
CA LEU A 641 -14.62 -23.11 15.69
C LEU A 641 -15.37 -21.77 15.63
N LYS A 642 -15.74 -21.28 14.44
CA LYS A 642 -16.54 -20.05 14.28
C LYS A 642 -18.00 -20.21 14.68
N LEU A 643 -18.56 -21.40 14.51
CA LEU A 643 -19.95 -21.67 14.89
C LEU A 643 -20.10 -21.78 16.41
N LEU A 644 -19.06 -22.25 17.09
CA LEU A 644 -19.05 -22.41 18.55
C LEU A 644 -19.07 -21.09 19.31
N SER A 645 -18.52 -20.00 18.74
CA SER A 645 -18.54 -18.69 19.40
C SER A 645 -19.92 -18.01 19.39
N ARG A 646 -20.93 -18.59 18.71
CA ARG A 646 -22.29 -18.02 18.56
C ARG A 646 -23.37 -18.70 19.43
N SER A 647 -22.98 -19.38 20.51
CA SER A 647 -23.92 -20.02 21.46
C SER A 647 -24.88 -21.04 20.82
N SER A 648 -24.60 -21.49 19.60
CA SER A 648 -25.45 -22.40 18.83
C SER A 648 -24.80 -23.78 18.86
N SER A 649 -25.55 -24.78 19.32
CA SER A 649 -25.14 -26.19 19.38
C SER A 649 -24.97 -26.78 17.97
N ALA A 650 -23.86 -26.46 17.31
CA ALA A 650 -23.43 -27.19 16.13
C ALA A 650 -22.90 -28.56 16.59
N SER A 651 -23.66 -29.62 16.34
CA SER A 651 -23.22 -30.99 16.62
C SER A 651 -21.92 -31.28 15.86
N PRO A 652 -20.89 -31.83 16.53
CA PRO A 652 -19.62 -32.11 15.88
C PRO A 652 -19.81 -33.10 14.74
N SER A 653 -19.20 -32.81 13.59
CA SER A 653 -19.28 -33.70 12.44
C SER A 653 -18.23 -34.79 12.52
N VAL A 654 -18.58 -36.04 12.24
CA VAL A 654 -17.68 -37.18 12.34
C VAL A 654 -17.45 -37.81 10.96
N ILE A 655 -16.20 -38.11 10.62
CA ILE A 655 -15.79 -38.87 9.45
C ILE A 655 -15.21 -40.20 9.92
N ASN A 656 -15.78 -41.32 9.47
CA ASN A 656 -15.17 -42.64 9.70
C ASN A 656 -14.05 -42.85 8.68
N ALA A 657 -12.81 -42.58 9.08
CA ALA A 657 -11.70 -42.52 8.14
C ALA A 657 -11.01 -43.88 7.96
N HIS A 658 -10.86 -44.66 9.04
CA HIS A 658 -10.20 -45.96 9.07
C HIS A 658 -10.91 -46.94 10.00
N ASP A 659 -10.62 -48.24 9.85
CA ASP A 659 -11.14 -49.29 10.75
C ASP A 659 -10.21 -49.53 11.95
N SER A 660 -8.95 -49.10 11.85
CA SER A 660 -7.95 -49.15 12.91
C SER A 660 -7.62 -47.76 13.47
N GLU A 661 -6.76 -47.69 14.48
CA GLU A 661 -6.39 -46.42 15.11
C GLU A 661 -5.72 -45.46 14.11
N LEU A 662 -5.96 -44.16 14.34
CA LEU A 662 -5.39 -43.08 13.55
C LEU A 662 -3.94 -42.88 13.97
N ALA A 663 -3.05 -42.71 12.98
CA ALA A 663 -1.65 -42.36 13.22
C ALA A 663 -1.36 -40.90 12.84
N CYS A 664 -2.05 -40.34 11.83
CA CYS A 664 -1.80 -38.98 11.38
C CYS A 664 -3.08 -38.31 10.86
N ILE A 665 -3.24 -37.01 11.14
CA ILE A 665 -4.35 -36.17 10.71
C ILE A 665 -3.76 -34.86 10.19
N SER A 666 -4.16 -34.42 8.99
CA SER A 666 -3.78 -33.12 8.45
C SER A 666 -4.96 -32.46 7.74
N LEU A 667 -5.10 -31.15 7.93
CA LEU A 667 -6.01 -30.30 7.14
C LEU A 667 -5.18 -29.49 6.15
N ASN A 668 -5.76 -29.16 5.00
CA ASN A 668 -5.19 -28.13 4.14
C ASN A 668 -5.46 -26.74 4.74
N CYS A 669 -4.78 -25.72 4.22
CA CYS A 669 -4.89 -24.36 4.72
C CYS A 669 -6.34 -23.85 4.76
N GLN A 670 -7.13 -24.09 3.71
CA GLN A 670 -8.55 -23.69 3.64
C GLN A 670 -9.49 -24.51 4.56
N GLY A 671 -9.02 -25.62 5.13
CA GLY A 671 -9.85 -26.55 5.90
C GLY A 671 -10.91 -27.27 5.07
N SER A 672 -10.79 -27.27 3.73
CA SER A 672 -11.72 -27.92 2.79
C SER A 672 -11.40 -29.40 2.57
N LEU A 673 -10.14 -29.80 2.81
CA LEU A 673 -9.64 -31.16 2.65
C LEU A 673 -9.02 -31.66 3.95
N LEU A 674 -9.31 -32.93 4.25
CA LEU A 674 -8.76 -33.68 5.38
C LEU A 674 -8.00 -34.89 4.86
N ALA A 675 -6.73 -35.03 5.21
CA ALA A 675 -5.94 -36.22 4.97
C ALA A 675 -5.72 -36.99 6.28
N THR A 676 -5.79 -38.31 6.19
CA THR A 676 -5.63 -39.20 7.36
C THR A 676 -4.83 -40.45 6.99
N ALA A 677 -4.08 -40.95 7.96
CA ALA A 677 -3.48 -42.28 7.94
C ALA A 677 -3.80 -43.02 9.24
N SER A 678 -3.88 -44.34 9.16
CA SER A 678 -3.96 -45.23 10.31
C SER A 678 -2.57 -45.75 10.71
N GLU A 679 -2.47 -46.43 11.85
CA GLU A 679 -1.27 -47.21 12.25
C GLU A 679 -0.86 -48.25 11.19
N ARG A 680 -1.84 -48.66 10.37
CA ARG A 680 -1.70 -49.22 9.02
C ARG A 680 -0.48 -48.71 8.25
N GLY A 681 -0.44 -47.39 8.07
CA GLY A 681 0.57 -46.69 7.28
C GLY A 681 0.59 -46.93 5.78
N THR A 682 -0.15 -47.92 5.28
CA THR A 682 -0.13 -48.30 3.86
C THR A 682 -0.96 -47.37 2.99
N LEU A 683 -2.06 -46.83 3.53
CA LEU A 683 -3.03 -46.02 2.81
C LEU A 683 -3.19 -44.64 3.44
N ILE A 684 -3.24 -43.62 2.58
CA ILE A 684 -3.56 -42.25 2.93
C ILE A 684 -4.89 -41.91 2.28
N ARG A 685 -5.86 -41.46 3.09
CA ARG A 685 -7.21 -41.15 2.63
C ARG A 685 -7.48 -39.66 2.74
N ILE A 686 -7.98 -39.08 1.65
CA ILE A 686 -8.32 -37.67 1.52
C ILE A 686 -9.84 -37.53 1.47
N PHE A 687 -10.40 -36.66 2.29
CA PHE A 687 -11.83 -36.42 2.45
C PHE A 687 -12.16 -34.96 2.19
N SER A 688 -13.36 -34.70 1.67
CA SER A 688 -13.96 -33.36 1.70
C SER A 688 -14.50 -33.11 3.10
N THR A 689 -14.09 -32.02 3.74
CA THR A 689 -14.63 -31.64 5.06
C THR A 689 -16.10 -31.19 4.97
N GLN A 690 -16.47 -30.54 3.87
CA GLN A 690 -17.84 -30.08 3.62
C GLN A 690 -18.79 -31.24 3.33
N LYS A 691 -18.43 -32.13 2.39
CA LYS A 691 -19.27 -33.27 1.99
C LYS A 691 -19.14 -34.46 2.94
N LYS A 692 -18.07 -34.51 3.75
CA LYS A 692 -17.74 -35.61 4.67
C LYS A 692 -17.56 -36.96 3.97
N THR A 693 -17.23 -36.93 2.68
CA THR A 693 -17.01 -38.11 1.85
C THR A 693 -15.54 -38.26 1.49
N LYS A 694 -15.10 -39.51 1.34
CA LYS A 694 -13.77 -39.83 0.81
C LYS A 694 -13.70 -39.40 -0.65
N LEU A 695 -12.72 -38.59 -0.99
CA LEU A 695 -12.46 -38.10 -2.35
C LEU A 695 -11.41 -38.96 -3.05
N LEU A 696 -10.34 -39.31 -2.32
CA LEU A 696 -9.20 -40.01 -2.88
C LEU A 696 -8.58 -40.94 -1.84
N GLU A 697 -8.03 -42.05 -2.31
CA GLU A 697 -7.22 -42.98 -1.52
C GLU A 697 -5.94 -43.27 -2.30
N VAL A 698 -4.80 -43.03 -1.65
CA VAL A 698 -3.48 -43.27 -2.23
C VAL A 698 -2.69 -44.24 -1.38
N ARG A 699 -1.83 -45.02 -2.02
CA ARG A 699 -1.02 -46.07 -1.41
C ARG A 699 0.42 -45.57 -1.28
N ARG A 700 0.89 -45.45 -0.03
CA ARG A 700 2.30 -45.13 0.30
C ARG A 700 3.23 -46.29 -0.05
N GLY A 701 2.79 -47.51 0.26
CA GLY A 701 3.57 -48.72 -0.03
C GLY A 701 2.81 -50.00 0.23
N SER A 702 3.50 -51.12 -0.03
CA SER A 702 3.04 -52.47 0.27
C SER A 702 3.12 -52.76 1.77
N ASP A 703 4.21 -52.32 2.40
CA ASP A 703 4.50 -52.63 3.79
C ASP A 703 3.90 -51.59 4.75
N PRO A 704 3.42 -52.03 5.93
CA PRO A 704 3.06 -51.14 7.03
C PRO A 704 4.22 -50.23 7.42
N ALA A 705 3.89 -49.01 7.82
CA ALA A 705 4.86 -47.97 8.14
C ALA A 705 4.27 -46.97 9.15
N SER A 706 5.03 -46.57 10.16
CA SER A 706 4.64 -45.47 11.05
C SER A 706 4.74 -44.15 10.27
N ILE A 707 3.61 -43.44 10.14
CA ILE A 707 3.56 -42.16 9.41
C ILE A 707 3.93 -41.02 10.36
N TYR A 708 4.99 -40.30 10.04
CA TYR A 708 5.45 -39.15 10.83
C TYR A 708 4.71 -37.87 10.46
N SER A 709 4.57 -37.57 9.15
CA SER A 709 3.93 -36.34 8.71
C SER A 709 3.17 -36.49 7.40
N ILE A 710 2.09 -35.73 7.29
CA ILE A 710 1.32 -35.51 6.07
C ILE A 710 1.17 -34.00 5.90
N ARG A 711 1.52 -33.44 4.75
CA ARG A 711 1.34 -32.00 4.46
C ARG A 711 0.75 -31.75 3.09
N PHE A 712 -0.14 -30.78 3.00
CA PHE A 712 -0.62 -30.24 1.73
C PHE A 712 0.32 -29.12 1.25
N ASN A 713 0.46 -28.96 -0.06
CA ASN A 713 1.02 -27.72 -0.60
C ASN A 713 0.00 -26.58 -0.53
N SER A 714 0.44 -25.33 -0.75
CA SER A 714 -0.40 -24.12 -0.71
C SER A 714 -1.69 -24.25 -1.53
N GLU A 715 -1.54 -24.72 -2.77
CA GLU A 715 -2.64 -24.91 -3.73
C GLU A 715 -3.49 -26.17 -3.48
N SER A 716 -3.19 -26.95 -2.44
CA SER A 716 -3.84 -28.25 -2.16
C SER A 716 -3.87 -29.22 -3.35
N SER A 717 -2.91 -29.07 -4.27
CA SER A 717 -2.78 -29.89 -5.48
C SER A 717 -1.92 -31.11 -5.25
N PHE A 718 -1.01 -31.06 -4.27
CA PHE A 718 -0.14 -32.16 -3.88
C PHE A 718 -0.17 -32.39 -2.36
N ILE A 719 0.15 -33.62 -1.97
CA ILE A 719 0.40 -33.97 -0.57
C ILE A 719 1.75 -34.68 -0.47
N SER A 720 2.50 -34.39 0.59
CA SER A 720 3.73 -35.08 0.95
C SER A 720 3.53 -35.94 2.18
N VAL A 721 4.20 -37.10 2.22
CA VAL A 721 4.09 -38.08 3.31
C VAL A 721 5.47 -38.61 3.69
N THR A 722 5.81 -38.55 4.98
CA THR A 722 7.02 -39.15 5.57
C THR A 722 6.67 -40.31 6.49
N SER A 723 7.59 -41.28 6.61
CA SER A 723 7.40 -42.48 7.42
C SER A 723 8.71 -43.05 7.94
N ASP A 724 8.62 -43.95 8.92
CA ASP A 724 9.72 -44.76 9.48
C ASP A 724 10.51 -45.60 8.47
N LYS A 725 10.02 -45.75 7.24
CA LYS A 725 10.76 -46.39 6.14
C LYS A 725 11.84 -45.52 5.50
N GLY A 726 12.18 -44.36 6.07
CA GLY A 726 13.13 -43.43 5.50
C GLY A 726 12.74 -42.97 4.08
N THR A 727 11.44 -42.80 3.79
CA THR A 727 10.98 -42.40 2.44
C THR A 727 10.01 -41.23 2.48
N VAL A 728 10.16 -40.34 1.51
CA VAL A 728 9.28 -39.21 1.25
C VAL A 728 8.47 -39.51 -0.01
N HIS A 729 7.14 -39.43 0.09
CA HIS A 729 6.23 -39.67 -1.03
C HIS A 729 5.45 -38.41 -1.36
N VAL A 730 5.28 -38.12 -2.64
CA VAL A 730 4.48 -36.99 -3.15
C VAL A 730 3.35 -37.54 -4.01
N PHE A 731 2.11 -37.18 -3.67
CA PHE A 731 0.93 -37.58 -4.43
C PHE A 731 0.21 -36.35 -4.98
N ALA A 732 -0.24 -36.45 -6.23
CA ALA A 732 -1.15 -35.47 -6.81
C ALA A 732 -2.58 -35.73 -6.31
N ILE A 733 -3.22 -34.69 -5.79
CA ILE A 733 -4.58 -34.76 -5.23
C ILE A 733 -5.60 -34.18 -6.22
N LYS A 734 -5.29 -33.03 -6.83
CA LYS A 734 -6.20 -32.32 -7.73
C LYS A 734 -6.27 -32.96 -9.12
N ASP A 735 -5.16 -33.52 -9.60
CA ASP A 735 -5.10 -34.32 -10.82
C ASP A 735 -4.52 -35.71 -10.51
N PRO A 736 -5.38 -36.68 -10.11
CA PRO A 736 -4.94 -38.03 -9.76
C PRO A 736 -4.34 -38.82 -10.93
N SER A 737 -4.45 -38.35 -12.18
CA SER A 737 -3.86 -39.03 -13.35
C SER A 737 -2.33 -39.01 -13.33
N LEU A 738 -1.76 -38.04 -12.61
CA LEU A 738 -0.31 -37.89 -12.39
C LEU A 738 0.25 -38.92 -11.41
N ASN A 739 -0.62 -39.61 -10.65
CA ASN A 739 -0.19 -40.67 -9.74
C ASN A 739 0.07 -41.96 -10.52
N ARG A 740 1.10 -42.70 -10.11
CA ARG A 740 1.43 -43.98 -10.75
C ARG A 740 0.33 -45.00 -10.44
N ARG A 741 -0.08 -45.78 -11.43
CA ARG A 741 -1.00 -46.91 -11.25
C ARG A 741 -0.23 -48.21 -11.22
N SER A 742 -0.71 -49.17 -10.44
CA SER A 742 -0.15 -50.52 -10.40
C SER A 742 -0.13 -51.16 -11.81
N THR A 743 1.01 -51.72 -12.21
CA THR A 743 1.23 -52.34 -13.54
C THR A 743 0.51 -53.68 -13.71
N PHE A 744 0.00 -54.28 -12.63
CA PHE A 744 -0.71 -55.56 -12.65
C PHE A 744 -2.06 -55.52 -13.40
N HIS A 745 -2.54 -54.33 -13.76
CA HIS A 745 -3.71 -54.17 -14.61
C HIS A 745 -3.52 -54.78 -16.02
N LYS A 746 -2.27 -54.98 -16.46
CA LYS A 746 -1.94 -55.63 -17.75
C LYS A 746 -1.95 -57.16 -17.70
N VAL A 747 -2.04 -57.79 -16.52
CA VAL A 747 -1.89 -59.26 -16.34
C VAL A 747 -3.19 -59.96 -15.93
N GLY A 748 -4.34 -59.26 -15.91
CA GLY A 748 -5.66 -59.88 -15.71
C GLY A 748 -5.94 -60.43 -14.31
N ILE A 749 -5.09 -60.14 -13.32
CA ILE A 749 -5.32 -60.54 -11.92
C ILE A 749 -6.29 -59.53 -11.30
N MET A 750 -7.49 -59.97 -10.89
CA MET A 750 -8.46 -59.11 -10.21
C MET A 750 -8.24 -59.09 -8.70
N GLY A 751 -8.05 -57.90 -8.13
CA GLY A 751 -7.99 -57.66 -6.68
C GLY A 751 -7.79 -56.17 -6.36
N ALA A 752 -8.15 -55.75 -5.15
CA ALA A 752 -8.08 -54.35 -4.68
C ALA A 752 -6.67 -53.70 -4.76
N TYR A 753 -5.64 -54.51 -5.01
CA TYR A 753 -4.26 -54.07 -5.21
C TYR A 753 -4.01 -53.44 -6.59
N VAL A 754 -4.82 -53.78 -7.59
CA VAL A 754 -4.60 -53.48 -9.01
C VAL A 754 -5.06 -52.08 -9.42
N GLU A 755 -5.96 -51.46 -8.64
CA GLU A 755 -6.45 -50.08 -8.85
C GLU A 755 -5.77 -49.03 -7.95
N SER A 756 -4.73 -49.41 -7.21
CA SER A 756 -4.09 -48.51 -6.26
C SER A 756 -3.31 -47.37 -6.93
N LEU A 757 -3.50 -46.15 -6.42
CA LEU A 757 -2.76 -44.94 -6.82
C LEU A 757 -1.52 -44.76 -5.95
N TRP A 758 -0.35 -44.87 -6.56
CA TRP A 758 0.96 -44.74 -5.92
C TRP A 758 1.52 -43.33 -6.11
N ALA A 759 2.55 -42.99 -5.32
CA ALA A 759 3.19 -41.69 -5.36
C ALA A 759 3.64 -41.31 -6.78
N THR A 760 3.37 -40.07 -7.17
CA THR A 760 3.93 -39.47 -8.39
C THR A 760 5.44 -39.47 -8.29
N ALA A 761 5.98 -38.92 -7.20
CA ALA A 761 7.41 -38.86 -6.92
C ALA A 761 7.74 -39.47 -5.54
N LYS A 762 8.90 -40.11 -5.44
CA LYS A 762 9.41 -40.73 -4.22
C LYS A 762 10.90 -40.41 -4.06
N TYR A 763 11.32 -40.16 -2.83
CA TYR A 763 12.74 -40.05 -2.45
C TYR A 763 13.02 -40.94 -1.23
N SER A 764 14.20 -41.56 -1.18
CA SER A 764 14.67 -42.30 -0.01
C SER A 764 15.70 -41.45 0.73
N LEU A 765 15.46 -41.23 2.01
CA LEU A 765 16.38 -40.58 2.92
C LEU A 765 17.46 -41.59 3.34
N ASN A 766 18.67 -41.11 3.58
CA ASN A 766 19.78 -41.93 4.07
C ASN A 766 19.76 -42.10 5.61
N SER A 767 18.65 -41.74 6.26
CA SER A 767 18.47 -41.78 7.71
C SER A 767 17.12 -42.41 8.05
N ASP A 768 17.13 -43.26 9.08
CA ASP A 768 15.93 -43.86 9.69
C ASP A 768 15.36 -42.97 10.81
N SER A 769 15.92 -41.78 11.01
CA SER A 769 15.45 -40.81 12.00
C SER A 769 14.06 -40.29 11.68
N GLU A 770 13.30 -39.93 12.71
CA GLU A 770 11.99 -39.30 12.53
C GLU A 770 12.14 -38.00 11.76
N CYS A 771 11.33 -37.82 10.71
CA CYS A 771 11.45 -36.71 9.79
C CYS A 771 10.10 -36.08 9.44
N PHE A 772 10.14 -34.77 9.30
CA PHE A 772 9.02 -33.93 8.98
C PHE A 772 9.27 -33.24 7.65
N CYS A 773 8.27 -33.21 6.79
CA CYS A 773 8.36 -32.54 5.49
C CYS A 773 7.45 -31.31 5.43
N GLY A 774 7.83 -30.33 4.61
CA GLY A 774 7.02 -29.21 4.20
C GLY A 774 7.30 -28.85 2.75
N PHE A 775 6.32 -28.26 2.06
CA PHE A 775 6.55 -27.73 0.72
C PHE A 775 7.32 -26.41 0.79
N GLY A 776 8.40 -26.31 0.01
CA GLY A 776 9.16 -25.08 -0.19
C GLY A 776 8.58 -24.26 -1.35
N ARG A 777 9.36 -23.29 -1.85
CA ARG A 777 8.97 -22.49 -3.02
C ARG A 777 9.04 -23.30 -4.30
N GLY A 778 8.07 -23.10 -5.19
CA GLY A 778 7.95 -23.87 -6.43
C GLY A 778 7.75 -25.36 -6.16
N SER A 779 8.32 -26.23 -7.01
CA SER A 779 8.22 -27.69 -6.85
C SER A 779 9.33 -28.26 -5.96
N THR A 780 9.46 -27.71 -4.76
CA THR A 780 10.46 -28.16 -3.78
C THR A 780 9.82 -28.69 -2.48
N LEU A 781 10.53 -29.58 -1.81
CA LEU A 781 10.21 -30.13 -0.50
C LEU A 781 11.39 -29.94 0.43
N ILE A 782 11.10 -29.51 1.64
CA ILE A 782 12.07 -29.36 2.71
C ILE A 782 11.78 -30.47 3.73
N VAL A 783 12.79 -31.26 4.04
CA VAL A 783 12.71 -32.39 4.97
C VAL A 783 13.70 -32.16 6.10
N VAL A 784 13.19 -32.11 7.32
CA VAL A 784 13.96 -31.88 8.54
C VAL A 784 13.81 -33.11 9.43
N SER A 785 14.93 -33.64 9.92
CA SER A 785 14.98 -34.86 10.72
C SER A 785 15.42 -34.56 12.14
N VAL A 786 14.97 -35.38 13.11
CA VAL A 786 15.28 -35.20 14.54
C VAL A 786 16.78 -35.35 14.83
N ASP A 787 17.52 -36.04 13.97
CA ASP A 787 18.98 -36.16 14.05
C ASP A 787 19.76 -34.91 13.62
N GLY A 788 19.07 -33.83 13.23
CA GLY A 788 19.70 -32.60 12.76
C GLY A 788 19.85 -32.51 11.24
N SER A 789 19.43 -33.52 10.48
CA SER A 789 19.57 -33.52 9.02
C SER A 789 18.53 -32.65 8.33
N TYR A 790 18.96 -31.86 7.36
CA TYR A 790 18.15 -31.03 6.47
C TYR A 790 18.34 -31.52 5.02
N HIS A 791 17.24 -31.72 4.30
CA HIS A 791 17.27 -32.03 2.87
C HIS A 791 16.30 -31.13 2.10
N LYS A 792 16.78 -30.49 1.05
CA LYS A 792 15.95 -29.79 0.06
C LYS A 792 15.84 -30.66 -1.18
N LEU A 793 14.63 -31.02 -1.56
CA LEU A 793 14.34 -31.90 -2.68
C LEU A 793 13.57 -31.13 -3.75
N ALA A 794 13.90 -31.32 -5.02
CA ALA A 794 13.03 -30.94 -6.13
C ALA A 794 12.17 -32.14 -6.53
N TYR A 795 10.87 -31.94 -6.71
CA TYR A 795 9.98 -32.96 -7.26
C TYR A 795 9.38 -32.46 -8.57
N ASN A 796 9.05 -33.38 -9.48
CA ASN A 796 8.31 -33.04 -10.69
C ASN A 796 7.15 -34.01 -10.94
N VAL A 797 6.29 -33.60 -11.86
CA VAL A 797 5.11 -34.38 -12.30
C VAL A 797 5.48 -35.63 -13.10
N ASN A 798 6.69 -35.69 -13.66
CA ASN A 798 7.22 -36.87 -14.33
C ASN A 798 7.68 -37.97 -13.35
N GLY A 799 7.60 -37.68 -12.04
CA GLY A 799 7.81 -38.64 -10.98
C GLY A 799 9.25 -38.81 -10.52
N THR A 800 10.13 -37.86 -10.84
CA THR A 800 11.48 -37.81 -10.26
C THR A 800 11.47 -36.89 -9.04
N CYS A 801 12.15 -37.32 -7.99
CA CYS A 801 12.50 -36.49 -6.84
C CYS A 801 14.02 -36.48 -6.72
N SER A 802 14.65 -35.31 -6.77
CA SER A 802 16.11 -35.14 -6.74
C SER A 802 16.54 -34.27 -5.57
N LEU A 803 17.63 -34.64 -4.93
CA LEU A 803 18.27 -33.83 -3.89
C LEU A 803 18.88 -32.57 -4.51
N LEU A 804 18.54 -31.41 -3.94
CA LEU A 804 19.13 -30.12 -4.27
C LEU A 804 20.20 -29.72 -3.25
N GLU A 805 19.93 -29.94 -1.97
CA GLU A 805 20.77 -29.49 -0.85
C GLU A 805 20.62 -30.47 0.32
N CYS A 806 21.71 -30.72 1.04
CA CYS A 806 21.75 -31.60 2.21
C CYS A 806 22.74 -31.01 3.22
N ASP A 807 22.24 -30.70 4.42
CA ASP A 807 23.02 -30.04 5.47
C ASP A 807 22.64 -30.54 6.86
N SER A 808 23.41 -30.17 7.88
CA SER A 808 23.06 -30.37 9.28
C SER A 808 22.68 -29.05 9.93
N PHE A 809 21.39 -28.82 10.17
CA PHE A 809 20.90 -27.54 10.69
C PHE A 809 21.39 -27.24 12.10
N LEU A 810 21.79 -28.26 12.88
CA LEU A 810 22.36 -28.07 14.21
C LEU A 810 23.75 -27.41 14.19
N ASN A 811 24.45 -27.47 13.05
CA ASN A 811 25.81 -26.94 12.88
C ASN A 811 25.83 -25.58 12.16
N VAL A 812 24.69 -25.04 11.72
CA VAL A 812 24.56 -23.84 10.85
C VAL A 812 24.90 -22.51 11.57
N GLY A 813 25.57 -22.56 12.72
CA GLY A 813 25.98 -21.38 13.49
C GLY A 813 27.41 -21.41 14.04
N ASP A 814 28.16 -22.50 13.87
CA ASP A 814 29.54 -22.60 14.37
C ASP A 814 30.58 -21.93 13.44
N ASP A 815 30.21 -21.68 12.19
CA ASP A 815 31.07 -21.01 11.21
C ASP A 815 30.75 -19.51 11.11
N ASN A 816 31.58 -18.70 11.78
CA ASN A 816 31.62 -17.23 11.67
C ASN A 816 31.86 -16.68 10.24
N GLU A 817 31.86 -17.51 9.19
CA GLU A 817 32.18 -17.10 7.82
C GLU A 817 31.00 -16.52 7.04
N PHE A 818 29.75 -16.91 7.32
CA PHE A 818 28.63 -16.54 6.46
C PHE A 818 28.31 -15.02 6.48
N TRP A 819 28.41 -14.38 7.66
CA TRP A 819 28.16 -12.93 7.81
C TRP A 819 29.21 -12.03 7.14
N ASN A 820 30.41 -12.55 6.84
CA ASN A 820 31.45 -11.78 6.15
C ASN A 820 31.21 -11.68 4.63
N SER A 821 30.39 -12.55 4.06
CA SER A 821 30.11 -12.56 2.61
C SER A 821 29.08 -11.51 2.17
N TYR A 822 28.16 -11.09 3.06
CA TYR A 822 27.10 -10.11 2.75
C TYR A 822 27.46 -8.65 3.05
N LYS A 823 28.65 -8.39 3.61
CA LYS A 823 29.17 -7.03 3.88
C LYS A 823 30.18 -6.54 2.82
N ARG A 824 30.38 -7.28 1.72
CA ARG A 824 31.18 -6.82 0.57
C ARG A 824 30.31 -6.40 -0.60
#